data_AF-A0A919VNA8-F1
#
_entry.id   AF-A0A919VNA8-F1
#
_cell.length_a   1.000
_cell.length_b   1.000
_cell.length_c   1.000
_cell.angle_alpha   90.00
_cell.angle_beta   90.00
_cell.angle_gamma   90.00
#
_symmetry.space_group_name_H-M   'P 1'
#
loop_
_entity.id
_entity.type
_entity.pdbx_description
1 polymer ?
#
loop_
_entity_poly.entity_id
_entity_poly.type
_entity_poly.pdbx_seq_one_letter_code
_entity_poly.pdbx_strand_id
1 'polypeptide(L)'
;MKSKVIGALLLSLFFTSANFNLANAATSKTYRNEVYRPQYHYTPDTGWMNDPNGMVYYKGEYHLFYQYYPNSTVWGPMHWGHAVSKDLVNWTQEPISLYPDKNGDIFSGSVVVDWNNSSGFFNDTPDKTGLVALFTNACGAGGQEQSIAYSKDNGKTWTEYSANPVIPNQGTGDFRDPKVSWDDTHKKWVMTLAVQNRVEFYTSSNLKNWTKSGEFGRQGQGSHAGVWECPDLFQLPVDGQTGKSKWVLLLSLGASATVDSPPAGGSGMMYFVGDFDGNTFTADPQYTVTNNVGNNDLVKGYDLMPGDSVRVYDSQTGGNKLGEGTVPANQSSVSVQLTKDLGTNKGKAWISVVKDGKEQNRQEKDYDAEKAAINSGISGTTEVPAGQDITNAGFETGNLTGWTATGTEWSNKNITDITTWWGGLFNRSGKYHCLGYIDPATGGLGDAGTGTLESSEFTLGGNGQINFLVAGGDDVKNLYVTLETADGNELSQFKASGANSESYRRIVWDASAYIGQKLRIKVVDKSTGGWGHLNVDDFRVYNTVPYQNTLDVQPINWLDYGPDFYAGVTWSDTVKRSDVADSKYGKYIPDGKRILLGWMSNWAYANSTPTSTWRSAMTIPREAKLVATNDGYKLTQQPVSQLESLRQAPIKTLSDIIVQSGVSNLLSGVSGNTLEITSEFNVDSSTASEFGIKVKVGGNQETTIGYDPKTSTLFLDRSKSGGFTYPEYMPLKQQVVMKPVNGKIQLQIFVDKSSVEVFGNNGLVSITDQIFSNDSSKGVQLYSTGGKTSVNSLKVYPLKSATFTPNVNKTLPYDQNKVPNNIINGNFETGNLTGWTASGNSPETFAASSASTYWNDNHSYNKQGKYFLSSGVNGDDYRGVLKSNYFKLDGNGKINFLVSGGNQADRQYVALVRGSDDKELFTATGTNDEAFRRVEWDASKYIGEVLYIKVVDYNVGDWSHINVDDINVSHFNTNLKALKSSDGTWGEIGPYGIQGSSNSNGFYMASPNAKDFTYEAEISNLTDASKTNTVAGGLVFGADNDLTKAYVYNIDPSKNEIRLFNKKDGKDVVAPVKKTLSRDKSYKLKVVISGQNIKVYLDDEKIIDVNVTDYTGGKVGLDVSNGSAAFQNVYLR
;
A
#
# COMPACT_ATOMS: atom_id res chain seq x y z
N MET A 1 56.39 9.88 -45.30
CA MET A 1 57.30 8.89 -44.66
C MET A 1 57.49 9.29 -43.21
N LYS A 2 57.12 8.37 -42.28
CA LYS A 2 57.80 8.04 -40.99
C LYS A 2 58.21 9.20 -40.05
N SER A 3 58.09 9.17 -38.72
CA SER A 3 57.51 8.28 -37.72
C SER A 3 57.87 8.90 -36.35
N LYS A 4 57.06 8.59 -35.31
CA LYS A 4 57.44 8.50 -33.88
C LYS A 4 57.99 9.77 -33.17
N VAL A 5 57.18 10.35 -32.29
CA VAL A 5 57.29 10.29 -30.80
C VAL A 5 56.19 11.20 -30.20
N ILE A 6 54.95 10.71 -30.07
CA ILE A 6 53.96 11.20 -29.07
C ILE A 6 53.08 9.99 -28.72
N GLY A 7 53.48 9.24 -27.71
CA GLY A 7 52.79 8.00 -27.31
C GLY A 7 53.22 7.61 -25.90
N ALA A 8 52.95 8.48 -24.93
CA ALA A 8 53.11 8.15 -23.50
C ALA A 8 52.30 9.03 -22.52
N LEU A 9 51.66 10.14 -22.95
CA LEU A 9 50.93 11.04 -22.03
C LEU A 9 49.39 11.04 -22.14
N LEU A 10 48.81 10.22 -23.01
CA LEU A 10 47.34 10.15 -23.20
C LEU A 10 46.68 8.90 -22.63
N LEU A 11 47.44 8.01 -21.97
CA LEU A 11 46.91 6.73 -21.44
C LEU A 11 46.60 6.76 -19.93
N SER A 12 46.96 7.81 -19.20
CA SER A 12 46.70 7.93 -17.75
C SER A 12 45.44 8.73 -17.39
N LEU A 13 44.79 9.40 -18.36
CA LEU A 13 43.54 10.16 -18.16
C LEU A 13 42.27 9.41 -18.54
N PHE A 14 42.38 8.19 -19.07
CA PHE A 14 41.23 7.31 -19.37
C PHE A 14 40.98 6.20 -18.34
N PHE A 15 41.86 6.02 -17.35
CA PHE A 15 41.72 4.98 -16.32
C PHE A 15 41.11 5.47 -14.99
N THR A 16 40.84 6.76 -14.83
CA THR A 16 40.17 7.30 -13.64
C THR A 16 38.70 7.68 -13.86
N SER A 17 38.24 7.85 -15.10
CA SER A 17 36.83 8.09 -15.45
C SER A 17 36.03 6.81 -15.70
N ALA A 18 36.70 5.67 -15.95
CA ALA A 18 36.04 4.38 -16.15
C ALA A 18 35.58 3.73 -14.83
N ASN A 19 36.29 3.96 -13.72
CA ASN A 19 35.96 3.33 -12.43
C ASN A 19 34.83 4.04 -11.65
N PHE A 20 34.58 5.34 -11.89
CA PHE A 20 33.41 6.03 -11.34
C PHE A 20 32.10 5.65 -12.07
N ASN A 21 32.17 5.25 -13.34
CA ASN A 21 31.00 4.81 -14.11
C ASN A 21 30.67 3.32 -13.93
N LEU A 22 31.63 2.48 -13.54
CA LEU A 22 31.38 1.03 -13.36
C LEU A 22 30.61 0.69 -12.07
N ALA A 23 30.76 1.49 -11.00
CA ALA A 23 29.98 1.30 -9.78
C ALA A 23 28.50 1.73 -9.95
N ASN A 24 28.24 2.83 -10.67
CA ASN A 24 26.87 3.26 -11.02
C ASN A 24 26.23 2.41 -12.12
N ALA A 25 27.01 1.80 -13.01
CA ALA A 25 26.49 0.87 -14.02
C ALA A 25 26.14 -0.52 -13.42
N ALA A 26 26.72 -0.89 -12.28
CA ALA A 26 26.42 -2.15 -11.61
C ALA A 26 25.07 -2.13 -10.86
N THR A 27 24.71 -1.01 -10.22
CA THR A 27 23.38 -0.81 -9.60
C THR A 27 22.28 -0.53 -10.63
N SER A 28 22.63 0.05 -11.78
CA SER A 28 21.72 0.26 -12.92
C SER A 28 21.23 -1.03 -13.59
N LYS A 29 21.94 -2.16 -13.45
CA LYS A 29 21.56 -3.43 -14.13
C LYS A 29 20.38 -4.18 -13.48
N THR A 30 20.01 -3.87 -12.24
CA THR A 30 18.97 -4.59 -11.49
C THR A 30 17.63 -3.87 -11.40
N TYR A 31 17.59 -2.55 -11.63
CA TYR A 31 16.34 -1.79 -11.55
C TYR A 31 15.40 -2.19 -12.70
N ARG A 32 14.20 -2.67 -12.35
CA ARG A 32 13.11 -3.07 -13.26
C ARG A 32 13.27 -4.42 -13.98
N ASN A 33 14.35 -5.14 -13.69
CA ASN A 33 14.59 -6.49 -14.22
C ASN A 33 14.11 -7.61 -13.29
N GLU A 34 13.51 -7.28 -12.14
CA GLU A 34 12.96 -8.29 -11.24
C GLU A 34 11.83 -9.11 -11.90
N VAL A 35 11.65 -10.33 -11.38
CA VAL A 35 10.51 -11.19 -11.74
C VAL A 35 9.22 -10.43 -11.41
N TYR A 36 8.22 -10.58 -12.29
CA TYR A 36 6.91 -9.92 -12.21
C TYR A 36 6.89 -8.40 -12.38
N ARG A 37 8.01 -7.67 -12.24
CA ARG A 37 7.95 -6.19 -12.29
C ARG A 37 7.45 -5.68 -13.65
N PRO A 38 6.28 -4.99 -13.70
CA PRO A 38 5.72 -4.45 -14.92
C PRO A 38 6.72 -3.58 -15.68
N GLN A 39 6.55 -3.44 -16.99
CA GLN A 39 7.46 -2.74 -17.89
C GLN A 39 6.88 -1.44 -18.44
N TYR A 40 5.56 -1.23 -18.33
CA TYR A 40 4.94 0.04 -18.71
C TYR A 40 3.84 0.50 -17.74
N HIS A 41 3.67 -0.20 -16.62
CA HIS A 41 2.91 0.28 -15.47
C HIS A 41 3.83 0.90 -14.43
N TYR A 42 3.33 1.93 -13.73
CA TYR A 42 4.07 2.55 -12.63
C TYR A 42 4.14 1.62 -11.41
N THR A 43 5.33 1.52 -10.83
CA THR A 43 5.62 0.86 -9.56
C THR A 43 6.59 1.75 -8.81
N PRO A 44 6.53 1.86 -7.47
CA PRO A 44 7.61 2.52 -6.73
C PRO A 44 8.92 1.75 -6.91
N ASP A 45 10.04 2.43 -6.73
CA ASP A 45 11.36 1.81 -6.78
C ASP A 45 11.47 0.64 -5.79
N THR A 46 11.00 0.85 -4.57
CA THR A 46 10.93 -0.13 -3.49
C THR A 46 9.72 0.12 -2.59
N GLY A 47 9.39 -0.84 -1.73
CA GLY A 47 8.38 -0.69 -0.68
C GLY A 47 6.96 -1.01 -1.16
N TRP A 48 5.97 -0.57 -0.37
CA TRP A 48 4.54 -0.81 -0.62
C TRP A 48 3.90 0.42 -1.25
N MET A 49 3.08 0.21 -2.29
CA MET A 49 2.19 1.23 -2.84
C MET A 49 0.75 0.73 -2.85
N ASN A 50 -0.21 1.61 -2.52
CA ASN A 50 -1.62 1.41 -2.83
C ASN A 50 -2.21 2.56 -3.64
N ASP A 51 -3.22 3.24 -3.11
CA ASP A 51 -4.11 4.15 -3.82
C ASP A 51 -3.34 5.28 -4.53
N PRO A 52 -3.70 5.63 -5.77
CA PRO A 52 -3.25 6.88 -6.36
C PRO A 52 -3.86 8.06 -5.61
N ASN A 53 -3.03 9.05 -5.30
CA ASN A 53 -3.42 10.25 -4.60
C ASN A 53 -2.98 11.49 -5.36
N GLY A 54 -3.57 12.63 -5.01
CA GLY A 54 -3.04 13.92 -5.41
C GLY A 54 -2.88 14.14 -6.92
N MET A 55 -3.55 13.35 -7.76
CA MET A 55 -3.29 13.36 -9.19
C MET A 55 -3.69 14.71 -9.77
N VAL A 56 -2.71 15.49 -10.24
CA VAL A 56 -2.91 16.84 -10.76
C VAL A 56 -1.98 17.09 -11.95
N TYR A 57 -2.47 17.76 -12.98
CA TYR A 57 -1.61 18.28 -14.03
C TYR A 57 -1.24 19.72 -13.73
N TYR A 58 0.07 20.00 -13.65
CA TYR A 58 0.55 21.34 -13.33
C TYR A 58 1.84 21.65 -14.07
N LYS A 59 1.88 22.84 -14.70
CA LYS A 59 3.06 23.40 -15.39
C LYS A 59 3.79 22.42 -16.34
N GLY A 60 3.03 21.58 -17.06
CA GLY A 60 3.56 20.68 -18.08
C GLY A 60 3.77 19.24 -17.62
N GLU A 61 3.46 18.92 -16.36
CA GLU A 61 3.73 17.62 -15.75
C GLU A 61 2.45 17.04 -15.14
N TYR A 62 2.22 15.75 -15.36
CA TYR A 62 1.29 14.92 -14.63
C TYR A 62 1.97 14.48 -13.34
N HIS A 63 1.44 14.93 -12.21
CA HIS A 63 1.86 14.47 -10.89
C HIS A 63 1.01 13.26 -10.50
N LEU A 64 1.67 12.21 -10.04
CA LEU A 64 1.09 11.03 -9.42
C LEU A 64 1.63 10.97 -7.99
N PHE A 65 0.78 11.25 -7.01
CA PHE A 65 1.08 10.89 -5.63
C PHE A 65 0.44 9.54 -5.35
N TYR A 66 0.84 8.88 -4.28
CA TYR A 66 0.29 7.56 -3.93
C TYR A 66 0.56 7.22 -2.48
N GLN A 67 -0.34 6.46 -1.88
CA GLN A 67 -0.12 5.86 -0.56
C GLN A 67 1.13 5.00 -0.62
N TYR A 68 2.08 5.27 0.27
CA TYR A 68 3.42 4.72 0.21
C TYR A 68 3.94 4.33 1.59
N TYR A 69 4.51 3.13 1.70
CA TYR A 69 5.36 2.78 2.83
C TYR A 69 6.77 2.41 2.35
N PRO A 70 7.77 3.28 2.58
CA PRO A 70 9.12 3.06 2.05
C PRO A 70 9.87 1.89 2.68
N ASN A 71 9.54 1.53 3.93
CA ASN A 71 10.38 0.63 4.74
C ASN A 71 9.95 -0.84 4.67
N SER A 72 8.81 -1.14 4.07
CA SER A 72 8.30 -2.52 3.93
C SER A 72 7.52 -2.68 2.64
N THR A 73 7.41 -3.91 2.16
CA THR A 73 6.50 -4.29 1.07
C THR A 73 5.13 -4.73 1.57
N VAL A 74 4.83 -4.54 2.85
CA VAL A 74 3.51 -4.77 3.45
C VAL A 74 2.99 -3.42 3.92
N TRP A 75 1.68 -3.21 3.94
CA TRP A 75 1.08 -1.99 4.44
C TRP A 75 1.57 -1.61 5.85
N GLY A 76 1.75 -0.31 6.13
CA GLY A 76 2.29 0.22 7.39
C GLY A 76 2.05 1.72 7.55
N PRO A 77 2.87 2.46 8.33
CA PRO A 77 2.73 3.91 8.46
C PRO A 77 2.80 4.63 7.11
N MET A 78 1.66 5.19 6.70
CA MET A 78 1.47 5.67 5.33
C MET A 78 2.05 7.07 5.12
N HIS A 79 2.71 7.22 3.98
CA HIS A 79 3.24 8.46 3.42
C HIS A 79 2.58 8.72 2.08
N TRP A 80 2.78 9.91 1.51
CA TRP A 80 2.57 10.13 0.07
C TRP A 80 3.90 10.04 -0.68
N GLY A 81 4.06 8.97 -1.45
CA GLY A 81 5.07 8.91 -2.51
C GLY A 81 4.70 9.84 -3.67
N HIS A 82 5.66 10.14 -4.54
CA HIS A 82 5.46 11.08 -5.65
C HIS A 82 6.24 10.66 -6.88
N ALA A 83 5.60 10.75 -8.04
CA ALA A 83 6.22 10.66 -9.34
C ALA A 83 5.63 11.70 -10.30
N VAL A 84 6.43 12.06 -11.30
CA VAL A 84 6.01 12.96 -12.37
C VAL A 84 6.19 12.32 -13.74
N SER A 85 5.32 12.67 -14.67
CA SER A 85 5.40 12.28 -16.09
C SER A 85 4.99 13.43 -16.99
N LYS A 86 5.54 13.47 -18.21
CA LYS A 86 5.09 14.41 -19.25
C LYS A 86 4.09 13.78 -20.22
N ASP A 87 3.97 12.46 -20.20
CA ASP A 87 3.25 11.69 -21.21
C ASP A 87 2.41 10.54 -20.62
N LEU A 88 2.30 10.43 -19.29
CA LEU A 88 1.62 9.36 -18.55
C LEU A 88 2.25 7.97 -18.71
N VAL A 89 3.38 7.85 -19.40
CA VAL A 89 4.02 6.57 -19.74
C VAL A 89 5.42 6.48 -19.12
N ASN A 90 6.23 7.53 -19.30
CA ASN A 90 7.57 7.63 -18.76
C ASN A 90 7.52 8.40 -17.44
N TRP A 91 8.02 7.80 -16.36
CA TRP A 91 7.87 8.32 -15.00
C TRP A 91 9.24 8.61 -14.37
N THR A 92 9.30 9.67 -13.59
CA THR A 92 10.43 9.96 -12.70
C THR A 92 9.90 9.97 -11.28
N GLN A 93 10.44 9.10 -10.42
CA GLN A 93 10.10 9.09 -9.01
C GLN A 93 10.79 10.28 -8.33
N GLU A 94 10.00 11.05 -7.57
CA GLU A 94 10.44 12.20 -6.79
C GLU A 94 10.61 11.79 -5.30
N PRO A 95 11.17 12.67 -4.45
CA PRO A 95 11.15 12.46 -3.00
C PRO A 95 9.73 12.28 -2.45
N ILE A 96 9.61 11.60 -1.30
CA ILE A 96 8.35 11.52 -0.56
C ILE A 96 7.83 12.93 -0.28
N SER A 97 6.55 13.15 -0.54
CA SER A 97 5.90 14.47 -0.48
C SER A 97 5.32 14.79 0.89
N LEU A 98 4.63 13.83 1.51
CA LEU A 98 4.06 13.98 2.85
C LEU A 98 4.48 12.79 3.72
N TYR A 99 4.83 13.10 4.97
CA TYR A 99 5.24 12.14 5.99
C TYR A 99 4.21 12.14 7.11
N PRO A 100 3.98 11.01 7.82
CA PRO A 100 3.20 11.01 9.05
C PRO A 100 3.62 12.14 9.98
N ASP A 101 2.64 12.81 10.57
CA ASP A 101 2.81 13.97 11.44
C ASP A 101 2.16 13.69 12.81
N LYS A 102 2.08 14.71 13.68
CA LYS A 102 1.41 14.59 14.99
C LYS A 102 -0.06 14.17 14.91
N ASN A 103 -0.75 14.50 13.81
CA ASN A 103 -2.15 14.19 13.58
C ASN A 103 -2.35 12.76 13.02
N GLY A 104 -1.30 12.09 12.54
CA GLY A 104 -1.33 10.67 12.21
C GLY A 104 -0.65 10.28 10.91
N ASP A 105 -0.92 9.05 10.48
CA ASP A 105 -0.46 8.55 9.18
C ASP A 105 -1.17 9.33 8.05
N ILE A 106 -0.49 9.51 6.92
CA ILE A 106 -1.03 10.25 5.77
C ILE A 106 -1.82 9.28 4.90
N PHE A 107 -3.14 9.40 4.93
CA PHE A 107 -4.09 8.61 4.14
C PHE A 107 -4.43 9.31 2.83
N SER A 108 -5.25 8.63 2.01
CA SER A 108 -5.58 9.05 0.66
C SER A 108 -6.22 10.45 0.60
N GLY A 109 -6.17 11.05 -0.59
CA GLY A 109 -6.65 12.40 -0.81
C GLY A 109 -6.30 12.94 -2.20
N SER A 110 -6.47 14.24 -2.38
CA SER A 110 -6.37 14.91 -3.67
C SER A 110 -5.51 16.17 -3.62
N VAL A 111 -5.09 16.65 -4.80
CA VAL A 111 -4.37 17.90 -4.98
C VAL A 111 -5.13 18.72 -6.01
N VAL A 112 -5.21 20.02 -5.75
CA VAL A 112 -5.80 21.01 -6.65
C VAL A 112 -4.80 22.13 -6.92
N VAL A 113 -4.95 22.79 -8.07
CA VAL A 113 -4.24 24.05 -8.34
C VAL A 113 -5.10 25.21 -7.82
N ASP A 114 -4.59 25.98 -6.86
CA ASP A 114 -5.27 27.18 -6.37
C ASP A 114 -4.95 28.37 -7.29
N TRP A 115 -5.61 28.41 -8.46
CA TRP A 115 -5.37 29.42 -9.51
C TRP A 115 -5.61 30.87 -9.07
N ASN A 116 -6.48 31.05 -8.07
CA ASN A 116 -6.92 32.35 -7.58
C ASN A 116 -6.31 32.70 -6.21
N ASN A 117 -5.43 31.85 -5.68
CA ASN A 117 -4.90 31.98 -4.32
C ASN A 117 -6.01 32.19 -3.28
N SER A 118 -7.12 31.46 -3.44
CA SER A 118 -8.28 31.50 -2.54
C SER A 118 -7.89 31.08 -1.11
N SER A 119 -6.87 30.23 -0.98
CA SER A 119 -6.27 29.84 0.29
C SER A 119 -5.43 30.95 0.95
N GLY A 120 -4.87 31.86 0.16
CA GLY A 120 -3.91 32.87 0.61
C GLY A 120 -2.48 32.36 0.84
N PHE A 121 -2.16 31.09 0.53
CA PHE A 121 -0.82 30.52 0.75
C PHE A 121 0.25 31.05 -0.19
N PHE A 122 -0.13 31.60 -1.34
CA PHE A 122 0.79 31.91 -2.45
C PHE A 122 1.06 33.40 -2.64
N ASN A 123 0.81 34.23 -1.62
CA ASN A 123 0.98 35.68 -1.67
C ASN A 123 2.39 36.15 -2.04
N ASP A 124 3.39 35.34 -1.70
CA ASP A 124 4.82 35.54 -1.92
C ASP A 124 5.34 34.89 -3.22
N THR A 125 4.49 34.19 -3.97
CA THR A 125 4.86 33.61 -5.27
C THR A 125 4.61 34.60 -6.41
N PRO A 126 5.43 34.63 -7.48
CA PRO A 126 5.26 35.56 -8.59
C PRO A 126 3.89 35.45 -9.28
N ASP A 127 3.39 34.23 -9.44
CA ASP A 127 2.15 33.96 -10.16
C ASP A 127 0.89 34.05 -9.27
N LYS A 128 1.07 34.12 -7.93
CA LYS A 128 0.03 33.94 -6.90
C LYS A 128 -0.79 32.66 -7.11
N THR A 129 -0.10 31.54 -7.28
CA THR A 129 -0.73 30.23 -7.46
C THR A 129 0.25 29.12 -7.07
N GLY A 130 -0.29 27.96 -6.72
CA GLY A 130 0.47 26.77 -6.40
C GLY A 130 -0.46 25.58 -6.13
N LEU A 131 0.10 24.52 -5.58
CA LEU A 131 -0.63 23.28 -5.32
C LEU A 131 -1.08 23.23 -3.86
N VAL A 132 -2.30 22.77 -3.62
CA VAL A 132 -2.82 22.46 -2.28
C VAL A 132 -3.24 21.00 -2.26
N ALA A 133 -2.63 20.22 -1.37
CA ALA A 133 -3.01 18.86 -1.05
C ALA A 133 -4.08 18.89 0.04
N LEU A 134 -5.10 18.05 -0.12
CA LEU A 134 -6.10 17.74 0.88
C LEU A 134 -6.06 16.24 1.11
N PHE A 135 -5.88 15.83 2.35
CA PHE A 135 -5.61 14.44 2.70
C PHE A 135 -6.21 14.11 4.05
N THR A 136 -6.40 12.83 4.30
CA THR A 136 -6.82 12.35 5.61
C THR A 136 -5.60 12.11 6.50
N ASN A 137 -5.62 12.62 7.73
CA ASN A 137 -4.76 12.11 8.79
C ASN A 137 -5.49 10.99 9.53
N ALA A 138 -4.81 9.86 9.74
CA ALA A 138 -5.34 8.72 10.49
C ALA A 138 -4.52 8.49 11.77
N CYS A 139 -5.09 8.80 12.94
CA CYS A 139 -4.42 8.70 14.24
C CYS A 139 -4.71 7.40 15.01
N GLY A 140 -5.04 6.31 14.31
CA GLY A 140 -5.40 5.04 14.95
C GLY A 140 -6.65 5.20 15.81
N ALA A 141 -6.50 5.13 17.15
CA ALA A 141 -7.60 5.23 18.11
C ALA A 141 -8.31 6.60 18.11
N GLY A 142 -7.67 7.68 17.66
CA GLY A 142 -8.30 9.00 17.53
C GLY A 142 -9.18 9.17 16.27
N GLY A 143 -9.19 8.17 15.39
CA GLY A 143 -9.96 8.11 14.15
C GLY A 143 -9.35 8.90 12.99
N GLN A 144 -10.20 9.47 12.12
CA GLN A 144 -9.79 10.06 10.84
C GLN A 144 -10.29 11.50 10.70
N GLU A 145 -9.45 12.39 10.18
CA GLU A 145 -9.73 13.82 10.02
C GLU A 145 -9.09 14.40 8.75
N GLN A 146 -9.57 15.55 8.27
CA GLN A 146 -9.13 16.12 6.99
C GLN A 146 -8.18 17.29 7.20
N SER A 147 -7.04 17.24 6.54
CA SER A 147 -5.95 18.21 6.64
C SER A 147 -5.51 18.71 5.27
N ILE A 148 -4.76 19.81 5.26
CA ILE A 148 -4.20 20.39 4.04
C ILE A 148 -2.70 20.68 4.17
N ALA A 149 -2.01 20.62 3.04
CA ALA A 149 -0.64 21.10 2.86
C ALA A 149 -0.54 21.87 1.54
N TYR A 150 0.47 22.72 1.39
CA TYR A 150 0.67 23.49 0.17
C TYR A 150 2.11 23.42 -0.35
N SER A 151 2.26 23.49 -1.66
CA SER A 151 3.56 23.50 -2.34
C SER A 151 3.71 24.74 -3.23
N LYS A 152 4.84 25.42 -3.05
CA LYS A 152 5.22 26.63 -3.80
C LYS A 152 6.23 26.35 -4.91
N ASP A 153 6.73 25.12 -5.03
CA ASP A 153 7.82 24.71 -5.91
C ASP A 153 7.41 23.58 -6.87
N ASN A 154 6.15 23.63 -7.31
CA ASN A 154 5.53 22.66 -8.24
C ASN A 154 5.44 21.24 -7.67
N GLY A 155 5.10 21.09 -6.39
CA GLY A 155 4.85 19.80 -5.76
C GLY A 155 6.10 19.06 -5.29
N LYS A 156 7.28 19.70 -5.29
CA LYS A 156 8.54 19.09 -4.85
C LYS A 156 8.70 19.07 -3.35
N THR A 157 8.29 20.15 -2.68
CA THR A 157 8.23 20.24 -1.22
C THR A 157 6.88 20.75 -0.77
N TRP A 158 6.46 20.30 0.41
CA TRP A 158 5.16 20.58 0.98
C TRP A 158 5.30 21.18 2.37
N THR A 159 4.46 22.17 2.68
CA THR A 159 4.31 22.75 4.00
C THR A 159 2.92 22.46 4.52
N GLU A 160 2.83 21.76 5.64
CA GLU A 160 1.56 21.52 6.33
C GLU A 160 0.95 22.83 6.84
N TYR A 161 -0.38 22.90 6.81
CA TYR A 161 -1.10 24.02 7.38
C TYR A 161 -1.12 23.92 8.91
N SER A 162 -0.55 24.92 9.58
CA SER A 162 -0.35 24.91 11.04
C SER A 162 -1.64 24.78 11.87
N ALA A 163 -2.81 25.05 11.28
CA ALA A 163 -4.11 24.93 11.93
C ALA A 163 -4.89 23.67 11.47
N ASN A 164 -4.20 22.67 10.90
CA ASN A 164 -4.78 21.36 10.69
C ASN A 164 -5.24 20.72 12.02
N PRO A 165 -6.31 19.89 11.99
CA PRO A 165 -7.12 19.54 10.81
C PRO A 165 -8.08 20.68 10.37
N VAL A 166 -8.38 20.76 9.07
CA VAL A 166 -9.39 21.69 8.53
C VAL A 166 -10.82 21.16 8.69
N ILE A 167 -10.99 19.85 8.80
CA ILE A 167 -12.24 19.21 9.22
C ILE A 167 -11.89 18.16 10.27
N PRO A 168 -12.10 18.43 11.57
CA PRO A 168 -11.79 17.47 12.62
C PRO A 168 -12.70 16.24 12.52
N ASN A 169 -12.28 15.12 13.12
CA ASN A 169 -13.09 13.91 13.18
C ASN A 169 -14.48 14.20 13.80
N GLN A 170 -15.53 13.66 13.19
CA GLN A 170 -16.92 13.83 13.61
C GLN A 170 -17.45 12.65 14.45
N GLY A 171 -16.56 11.85 15.05
CA GLY A 171 -16.90 10.73 15.93
C GLY A 171 -17.10 9.39 15.21
N THR A 172 -16.45 9.19 14.05
CA THR A 172 -16.51 7.93 13.31
C THR A 172 -15.11 7.43 12.92
N GLY A 173 -14.95 6.11 12.83
CA GLY A 173 -13.71 5.48 12.34
C GLY A 173 -13.53 5.57 10.83
N ASP A 174 -14.60 5.83 10.07
CA ASP A 174 -14.59 5.94 8.61
C ASP A 174 -14.97 7.35 8.16
N PHE A 175 -13.95 8.19 7.95
CA PHE A 175 -14.07 9.59 7.55
C PHE A 175 -12.84 9.99 6.75
N ARG A 176 -12.80 9.66 5.45
CA ARG A 176 -11.55 9.72 4.67
C ARG A 176 -11.71 9.98 3.18
N ASP A 177 -10.56 10.14 2.55
CA ASP A 177 -10.31 10.20 1.11
C ASP A 177 -10.92 11.42 0.42
N PRO A 178 -10.57 12.65 0.85
CA PRO A 178 -11.13 13.88 0.29
C PRO A 178 -10.70 14.09 -1.16
N LYS A 179 -11.66 13.98 -2.10
CA LYS A 179 -11.51 14.51 -3.46
C LYS A 179 -12.04 15.93 -3.50
N VAL A 180 -11.21 16.87 -3.92
CA VAL A 180 -11.61 18.27 -4.12
C VAL A 180 -11.57 18.67 -5.58
N SER A 181 -12.58 19.41 -6.01
CA SER A 181 -12.66 20.05 -7.30
C SER A 181 -13.25 21.46 -7.18
N TRP A 182 -12.96 22.30 -8.17
CA TRP A 182 -13.59 23.60 -8.30
C TRP A 182 -14.89 23.46 -9.10
N ASP A 183 -16.00 23.95 -8.53
CA ASP A 183 -17.29 24.03 -9.22
C ASP A 183 -17.39 25.39 -9.92
N ASP A 184 -17.19 25.39 -11.23
CA ASP A 184 -17.26 26.60 -12.04
C ASP A 184 -18.66 27.20 -12.16
N THR A 185 -19.72 26.41 -11.96
CA THR A 185 -21.10 26.91 -12.03
C THR A 185 -21.43 27.71 -10.78
N HIS A 186 -21.07 27.17 -9.62
CA HIS A 186 -21.42 27.75 -8.33
C HIS A 186 -20.29 28.54 -7.67
N LYS A 187 -19.11 28.62 -8.31
CA LYS A 187 -17.93 29.39 -7.91
C LYS A 187 -17.45 29.07 -6.49
N LYS A 188 -17.32 27.77 -6.18
CA LYS A 188 -16.89 27.27 -4.87
C LYS A 188 -16.06 26.00 -5.02
N TRP A 189 -15.25 25.70 -4.01
CA TRP A 189 -14.63 24.40 -3.87
C TRP A 189 -15.65 23.40 -3.36
N VAL A 190 -15.63 22.19 -3.92
CA VAL A 190 -16.46 21.05 -3.51
C VAL A 190 -15.52 19.93 -3.10
N MET A 191 -15.70 19.42 -1.89
CA MET A 191 -15.06 18.22 -1.40
C MET A 191 -16.08 17.08 -1.38
N THR A 192 -15.68 15.95 -1.93
CA THR A 192 -16.38 14.68 -1.89
C THR A 192 -15.62 13.77 -0.93
N LEU A 193 -16.27 13.31 0.14
CA LEU A 193 -15.63 12.60 1.24
C LEU A 193 -16.38 11.29 1.54
N ALA A 194 -15.65 10.19 1.70
CA ALA A 194 -16.25 8.94 2.13
C ALA A 194 -16.44 8.93 3.65
N VAL A 195 -17.66 8.63 4.08
CA VAL A 195 -18.05 8.61 5.49
C VAL A 195 -18.89 7.37 5.76
N GLN A 196 -18.30 6.35 6.39
CA GLN A 196 -18.95 5.06 6.64
C GLN A 196 -19.52 4.42 5.36
N ASN A 197 -20.84 4.48 5.21
CA ASN A 197 -21.66 3.88 4.15
C ASN A 197 -22.27 4.93 3.22
N ARG A 198 -21.69 6.13 3.16
CA ARG A 198 -22.20 7.24 2.34
C ARG A 198 -21.06 8.14 1.89
N VAL A 199 -21.36 8.96 0.88
CA VAL A 199 -20.53 10.09 0.49
C VAL A 199 -21.13 11.36 1.09
N GLU A 200 -20.31 12.17 1.74
CA GLU A 200 -20.68 13.51 2.18
C GLU A 200 -20.03 14.57 1.28
N PHE A 201 -20.78 15.61 0.98
CA PHE A 201 -20.31 16.76 0.21
C PHE A 201 -20.08 17.94 1.14
N TYR A 202 -18.94 18.62 0.98
CA TYR A 202 -18.60 19.85 1.68
C TYR A 202 -18.25 20.94 0.68
N THR A 203 -18.50 22.19 1.07
CA THR A 203 -18.17 23.35 0.23
C THR A 203 -17.28 24.34 0.97
N SER A 204 -16.42 25.03 0.22
CA SER A 204 -15.51 26.05 0.76
C SER A 204 -15.26 27.17 -0.24
N SER A 205 -15.00 28.38 0.27
CA SER A 205 -14.50 29.50 -0.53
C SER A 205 -12.97 29.63 -0.49
N ASN A 206 -12.28 28.95 0.43
CA ASN A 206 -10.87 29.21 0.72
C ASN A 206 -10.03 27.95 1.04
N LEU A 207 -10.57 26.75 0.83
CA LEU A 207 -9.95 25.44 1.11
C LEU A 207 -9.69 25.14 2.60
N LYS A 208 -9.97 26.09 3.51
CA LYS A 208 -9.69 25.99 4.95
C LYS A 208 -10.96 25.80 5.77
N ASN A 209 -11.99 26.59 5.47
CA ASN A 209 -13.27 26.53 6.16
C ASN A 209 -14.26 25.75 5.30
N TRP A 210 -14.74 24.63 5.82
CA TRP A 210 -15.64 23.73 5.10
C TRP A 210 -17.01 23.66 5.77
N THR A 211 -18.06 23.53 4.96
CA THR A 211 -19.44 23.35 5.43
C THR A 211 -20.06 22.18 4.69
N LYS A 212 -20.59 21.19 5.43
CA LYS A 212 -21.33 20.06 4.84
C LYS A 212 -22.56 20.60 4.09
N SER A 213 -22.69 20.24 2.83
CA SER A 213 -23.75 20.72 1.93
C SER A 213 -24.76 19.64 1.54
N GLY A 214 -24.39 18.37 1.58
CA GLY A 214 -25.25 17.26 1.16
C GLY A 214 -24.62 15.89 1.39
N GLU A 215 -25.34 14.83 1.02
CA GLU A 215 -24.85 13.44 1.08
C GLU A 215 -25.53 12.55 0.02
N PHE A 216 -24.90 11.41 -0.28
CA PHE A 216 -25.40 10.39 -1.21
C PHE A 216 -25.10 8.98 -0.66
N GLY A 217 -26.02 8.02 -0.86
CA GLY A 217 -25.82 6.59 -0.50
C GLY A 217 -26.67 6.10 0.67
N ARG A 218 -26.97 6.95 1.67
CA ARG A 218 -27.67 6.54 2.91
C ARG A 218 -29.00 5.80 2.68
N GLN A 219 -29.69 6.06 1.57
CA GLN A 219 -30.98 5.45 1.23
C GLN A 219 -30.83 4.10 0.51
N GLY A 220 -29.64 3.49 0.56
CA GLY A 220 -29.35 2.20 -0.04
C GLY A 220 -28.98 2.27 -1.52
N GLN A 221 -28.54 3.42 -2.03
CA GLN A 221 -28.05 3.51 -3.42
C GLN A 221 -26.67 2.86 -3.56
N GLY A 222 -26.56 1.89 -4.46
CA GLY A 222 -25.31 1.22 -4.78
C GLY A 222 -24.98 0.09 -3.81
N SER A 223 -23.85 -0.57 -4.05
CA SER A 223 -23.39 -1.63 -3.17
C SER A 223 -22.86 -1.06 -1.85
N HIS A 224 -23.23 -1.69 -0.76
CA HIS A 224 -22.70 -1.44 0.57
C HIS A 224 -22.00 -2.70 1.14
N ALA A 225 -21.50 -3.57 0.25
CA ALA A 225 -20.85 -4.83 0.65
C ALA A 225 -19.56 -4.62 1.46
N GLY A 226 -18.91 -3.48 1.28
CA GLY A 226 -17.69 -3.08 1.98
C GLY A 226 -17.73 -1.59 2.30
N VAL A 227 -16.69 -1.10 2.97
CA VAL A 227 -16.56 0.32 3.30
C VAL A 227 -16.42 1.13 2.01
N TRP A 228 -17.08 2.29 1.95
CA TRP A 228 -16.95 3.22 0.83
C TRP A 228 -15.65 4.00 0.97
N GLU A 229 -14.88 4.09 -0.11
CA GLU A 229 -13.55 4.72 -0.12
C GLU A 229 -13.32 5.47 -1.44
N CYS A 230 -12.34 6.37 -1.44
CA CYS A 230 -11.82 7.05 -2.63
C CYS A 230 -12.90 7.54 -3.62
N PRO A 231 -13.83 8.43 -3.19
CA PRO A 231 -14.82 8.98 -4.09
C PRO A 231 -14.20 9.99 -5.07
N ASP A 232 -14.73 10.10 -6.29
CA ASP A 232 -14.37 11.17 -7.23
C ASP A 232 -15.60 11.71 -7.97
N LEU A 233 -15.85 13.02 -7.87
CA LEU A 233 -16.97 13.70 -8.53
C LEU A 233 -16.46 14.63 -9.62
N PHE A 234 -16.87 14.36 -10.86
CA PHE A 234 -16.52 15.18 -12.02
C PHE A 234 -17.60 15.17 -13.10
N GLN A 235 -17.56 16.15 -13.99
CA GLN A 235 -18.47 16.25 -15.12
C GLN A 235 -17.84 15.74 -16.41
N LEU A 236 -18.63 15.06 -17.24
CA LEU A 236 -18.26 14.62 -18.59
C LEU A 236 -19.29 15.06 -19.64
N PRO A 237 -18.85 15.46 -20.85
CA PRO A 237 -19.76 15.59 -21.99
C PRO A 237 -20.27 14.19 -22.41
N VAL A 238 -21.49 14.15 -22.93
CA VAL A 238 -22.06 12.94 -23.52
C VAL A 238 -21.66 12.85 -24.99
N ASP A 239 -20.86 11.84 -25.33
CA ASP A 239 -20.39 11.60 -26.68
C ASP A 239 -21.57 11.44 -27.65
N GLY A 240 -21.48 12.15 -28.79
CA GLY A 240 -22.54 12.19 -29.80
C GLY A 240 -23.74 13.09 -29.46
N GLN A 241 -23.79 13.72 -28.29
CA GLN A 241 -24.87 14.64 -27.88
C GLN A 241 -24.32 16.04 -27.55
N THR A 242 -24.13 16.86 -28.59
CA THR A 242 -23.59 18.23 -28.49
C THR A 242 -24.31 19.07 -27.43
N GLY A 243 -23.55 19.69 -26.53
CA GLY A 243 -24.07 20.59 -25.49
C GLY A 243 -24.64 19.87 -24.26
N LYS A 244 -24.59 18.54 -24.21
CA LYS A 244 -25.06 17.76 -23.06
C LYS A 244 -23.89 17.22 -22.25
N SER A 245 -23.99 17.35 -20.94
CA SER A 245 -23.05 16.80 -19.97
C SER A 245 -23.80 16.19 -18.79
N LYS A 246 -23.13 15.31 -18.06
CA LYS A 246 -23.61 14.70 -16.82
C LYS A 246 -22.48 14.63 -15.80
N TRP A 247 -22.85 14.62 -14.53
CA TRP A 247 -21.93 14.36 -13.44
C TRP A 247 -21.74 12.85 -13.26
N VAL A 248 -20.52 12.46 -12.92
CA VAL A 248 -20.13 11.09 -12.62
C VAL A 248 -19.53 11.09 -11.22
N LEU A 249 -20.07 10.23 -10.36
CA LEU A 249 -19.51 9.91 -9.05
C LEU A 249 -18.86 8.52 -9.12
N LEU A 250 -17.54 8.46 -9.07
CA LEU A 250 -16.80 7.21 -8.85
C LEU A 250 -16.74 6.92 -7.37
N LEU A 251 -16.74 5.64 -7.01
CA LEU A 251 -16.66 5.21 -5.64
C LEU A 251 -16.03 3.83 -5.51
N SER A 252 -15.05 3.72 -4.63
CA SER A 252 -14.40 2.45 -4.32
C SER A 252 -15.14 1.74 -3.19
N LEU A 253 -15.09 0.40 -3.24
CA LEU A 253 -15.72 -0.48 -2.28
C LEU A 253 -14.67 -1.43 -1.71
N GLY A 254 -14.41 -1.33 -0.41
CA GLY A 254 -13.45 -2.15 0.32
C GLY A 254 -13.75 -3.66 0.19
N ALA A 255 -12.76 -4.49 0.53
CA ALA A 255 -12.86 -5.92 0.25
C ALA A 255 -14.02 -6.60 0.99
N SER A 256 -14.82 -7.36 0.24
CA SER A 256 -15.94 -8.13 0.75
C SER A 256 -16.13 -9.45 -0.01
N ALA A 257 -16.83 -10.39 0.63
CA ALA A 257 -17.20 -11.69 0.09
C ALA A 257 -18.74 -11.88 -0.01
N THR A 258 -19.53 -10.80 0.05
CA THR A 258 -20.98 -10.84 -0.10
C THR A 258 -21.41 -10.87 -1.58
N VAL A 259 -22.68 -11.16 -1.89
CA VAL A 259 -23.20 -11.06 -3.27
C VAL A 259 -23.29 -9.66 -3.84
N ASP A 260 -23.24 -8.62 -3.00
CA ASP A 260 -23.17 -7.22 -3.44
C ASP A 260 -21.72 -6.79 -3.69
N SER A 261 -20.74 -7.68 -3.49
CA SER A 261 -19.33 -7.41 -3.76
C SER A 261 -19.09 -7.12 -5.24
N PRO A 262 -17.92 -6.55 -5.59
CA PRO A 262 -17.50 -6.43 -6.97
C PRO A 262 -17.57 -7.78 -7.70
N PRO A 263 -17.79 -7.82 -9.02
CA PRO A 263 -18.02 -9.06 -9.77
C PRO A 263 -16.90 -10.10 -9.61
N ALA A 264 -15.67 -9.65 -9.36
CA ALA A 264 -14.50 -10.48 -9.14
C ALA A 264 -14.20 -10.78 -7.65
N GLY A 265 -15.08 -10.36 -6.73
CA GLY A 265 -14.90 -10.45 -5.28
C GLY A 265 -13.84 -9.47 -4.73
N GLY A 266 -13.73 -9.41 -3.41
CA GLY A 266 -12.76 -8.54 -2.75
C GLY A 266 -13.10 -7.07 -2.94
N SER A 267 -12.08 -6.23 -3.16
CA SER A 267 -12.25 -4.78 -3.37
C SER A 267 -12.48 -4.43 -4.84
N GLY A 268 -13.19 -3.35 -5.13
CA GLY A 268 -13.48 -2.92 -6.51
C GLY A 268 -14.12 -1.54 -6.58
N MET A 269 -14.68 -1.16 -7.73
CA MET A 269 -15.19 0.19 -7.94
C MET A 269 -16.49 0.23 -8.71
N MET A 270 -17.40 1.08 -8.24
CA MET A 270 -18.66 1.42 -8.89
C MET A 270 -18.68 2.88 -9.33
N TYR A 271 -19.63 3.21 -10.19
CA TYR A 271 -19.90 4.59 -10.57
C TYR A 271 -21.39 4.89 -10.71
N PHE A 272 -21.73 6.17 -10.57
CA PHE A 272 -23.07 6.68 -10.78
C PHE A 272 -23.01 7.82 -11.78
N VAL A 273 -23.97 7.88 -12.69
CA VAL A 273 -24.16 9.01 -13.60
C VAL A 273 -25.40 9.77 -13.14
N GLY A 274 -25.35 11.09 -13.12
CA GLY A 274 -26.44 11.90 -12.59
C GLY A 274 -26.18 13.39 -12.71
N ASP A 275 -26.80 14.14 -11.81
CA ASP A 275 -26.71 15.60 -11.74
C ASP A 275 -26.23 16.06 -10.36
N PHE A 276 -25.48 17.16 -10.31
CA PHE A 276 -25.02 17.79 -9.09
C PHE A 276 -25.47 19.25 -9.08
N ASP A 277 -26.20 19.66 -8.05
CA ASP A 277 -26.78 21.01 -7.93
C ASP A 277 -25.86 22.01 -7.20
N GLY A 278 -24.60 21.63 -6.98
CA GLY A 278 -23.64 22.37 -6.17
C GLY A 278 -23.63 21.95 -4.70
N ASN A 279 -24.58 21.15 -4.22
CA ASN A 279 -24.67 20.71 -2.82
C ASN A 279 -24.85 19.19 -2.68
N THR A 280 -25.70 18.59 -3.52
CA THR A 280 -26.08 17.17 -3.47
C THR A 280 -26.02 16.55 -4.87
N PHE A 281 -25.56 15.31 -4.95
CA PHE A 281 -25.59 14.49 -6.16
C PHE A 281 -26.87 13.66 -6.21
N THR A 282 -27.56 13.67 -7.35
CA THR A 282 -28.73 12.83 -7.64
C THR A 282 -28.39 11.92 -8.81
N ALA A 283 -28.37 10.60 -8.58
CA ALA A 283 -28.13 9.61 -9.63
C ALA A 283 -29.31 9.54 -10.62
N ASP A 284 -29.00 9.24 -11.88
CA ASP A 284 -29.99 8.89 -12.88
C ASP A 284 -30.61 7.52 -12.51
N PRO A 285 -31.95 7.38 -12.51
CA PRO A 285 -32.61 6.14 -12.14
C PRO A 285 -32.24 4.97 -13.07
N GLN A 286 -32.17 3.77 -12.47
CA GLN A 286 -31.98 2.52 -13.20
C GLN A 286 -33.21 1.62 -13.13
N TYR A 287 -33.38 0.76 -14.13
CA TYR A 287 -34.57 -0.09 -14.23
C TYR A 287 -34.22 -1.50 -14.70
N THR A 288 -34.92 -2.48 -14.12
CA THR A 288 -34.98 -3.85 -14.63
C THR A 288 -36.42 -4.19 -14.99
N VAL A 289 -36.59 -4.99 -16.05
CA VAL A 289 -37.90 -5.48 -16.51
C VAL A 289 -37.82 -6.99 -16.56
N THR A 290 -38.70 -7.65 -15.79
CA THR A 290 -38.81 -9.10 -15.74
C THR A 290 -40.10 -9.52 -16.44
N ASN A 291 -39.94 -10.19 -17.58
CA ASN A 291 -41.03 -10.76 -18.38
C ASN A 291 -41.32 -12.20 -17.92
N ASN A 292 -42.35 -12.37 -17.09
CA ASN A 292 -42.68 -13.60 -16.38
C ASN A 292 -43.66 -14.47 -17.18
N VAL A 293 -43.34 -15.76 -17.33
CA VAL A 293 -44.27 -16.71 -17.98
C VAL A 293 -45.58 -16.82 -17.19
N GLY A 294 -46.69 -16.49 -17.85
CA GLY A 294 -48.06 -16.74 -17.35
C GLY A 294 -48.43 -16.01 -16.06
N ASN A 295 -47.65 -15.01 -15.65
CA ASN A 295 -47.87 -14.18 -14.47
C ASN A 295 -47.75 -12.71 -14.84
N ASN A 296 -48.19 -11.82 -13.95
CA ASN A 296 -47.94 -10.39 -14.15
C ASN A 296 -46.42 -10.11 -14.16
N ASP A 297 -46.00 -9.26 -15.09
CA ASP A 297 -44.61 -8.83 -15.20
C ASP A 297 -44.25 -7.82 -14.12
N LEU A 298 -42.94 -7.67 -13.91
CA LEU A 298 -42.40 -6.80 -12.87
C LEU A 298 -41.42 -5.81 -13.46
N VAL A 299 -41.57 -4.54 -13.09
CA VAL A 299 -40.55 -3.51 -13.31
C VAL A 299 -40.01 -3.09 -11.96
N LYS A 300 -38.69 -3.15 -11.76
CA LYS A 300 -38.04 -2.57 -10.58
C LYS A 300 -37.29 -1.30 -10.98
N GLY A 301 -37.52 -0.21 -10.25
CA GLY A 301 -36.75 1.03 -10.35
C GLY A 301 -35.78 1.15 -9.18
N TYR A 302 -34.59 1.71 -9.43
CA TYR A 302 -33.48 1.87 -8.48
C TYR A 302 -32.87 3.27 -8.61
N ASP A 303 -32.03 3.64 -7.63
CA ASP A 303 -31.38 4.96 -7.57
C ASP A 303 -32.38 6.14 -7.54
N LEU A 304 -33.54 5.90 -6.93
CA LEU A 304 -34.62 6.88 -6.79
C LEU A 304 -34.61 7.54 -5.41
N MET A 305 -35.34 8.65 -5.27
CA MET A 305 -35.54 9.30 -3.97
C MET A 305 -36.85 8.86 -3.32
N PRO A 306 -36.91 8.78 -1.98
CA PRO A 306 -38.17 8.56 -1.26
C PRO A 306 -39.29 9.51 -1.73
N GLY A 307 -40.44 8.94 -2.05
CA GLY A 307 -41.60 9.69 -2.56
C GLY A 307 -41.69 9.84 -4.09
N ASP A 308 -40.63 9.52 -4.84
CA ASP A 308 -40.71 9.42 -6.31
C ASP A 308 -41.69 8.31 -6.71
N SER A 309 -42.42 8.48 -7.82
CA SER A 309 -43.25 7.39 -8.39
C SER A 309 -42.70 6.92 -9.73
N VAL A 310 -42.69 5.61 -9.95
CA VAL A 310 -42.34 4.99 -11.23
C VAL A 310 -43.62 4.59 -11.95
N ARG A 311 -43.79 5.06 -13.19
CA ARG A 311 -44.88 4.69 -14.10
C ARG A 311 -44.36 3.93 -15.30
N VAL A 312 -45.08 2.89 -15.71
CA VAL A 312 -44.73 2.03 -16.84
C VAL A 312 -45.80 2.10 -17.92
N TYR A 313 -45.39 2.14 -19.19
CA TYR A 313 -46.25 2.31 -20.37
C TYR A 313 -45.89 1.35 -21.50
N ASP A 314 -46.84 1.12 -22.39
CA ASP A 314 -46.72 0.32 -23.63
C ASP A 314 -46.23 1.13 -24.85
N SER A 315 -45.93 2.42 -24.71
CA SER A 315 -45.39 3.25 -25.80
C SER A 315 -44.63 4.48 -25.29
N GLN A 316 -43.79 5.07 -26.15
CA GLN A 316 -42.98 6.26 -25.84
C GLN A 316 -43.80 7.52 -25.61
N THR A 317 -44.90 7.69 -26.34
CA THR A 317 -45.81 8.85 -26.24
C THR A 317 -47.24 8.35 -26.39
N GLY A 318 -48.14 8.78 -25.51
CA GLY A 318 -49.50 8.23 -25.45
C GLY A 318 -49.53 6.88 -24.73
N GLY A 319 -50.30 5.91 -25.25
CA GLY A 319 -50.35 4.54 -24.74
C GLY A 319 -51.11 4.33 -23.44
N ASN A 320 -51.17 3.08 -23.01
CA ASN A 320 -51.79 2.70 -21.74
C ASN A 320 -50.73 2.63 -20.64
N LYS A 321 -51.09 3.11 -19.44
CA LYS A 321 -50.30 2.88 -18.23
C LYS A 321 -50.44 1.42 -17.82
N LEU A 322 -49.33 0.69 -17.80
CA LEU A 322 -49.23 -0.72 -17.42
C LEU A 322 -49.06 -0.90 -15.91
N GLY A 323 -48.47 0.07 -15.21
CA GLY A 323 -48.32 0.01 -13.75
C GLY A 323 -47.80 1.31 -13.16
N GLU A 324 -47.94 1.47 -11.84
CA GLU A 324 -47.38 2.58 -11.06
C GLU A 324 -47.01 2.10 -9.64
N GLY A 325 -45.91 2.61 -9.09
CA GLY A 325 -45.52 2.42 -7.70
C GLY A 325 -44.76 3.62 -7.17
N THR A 326 -44.82 3.84 -5.84
CA THR A 326 -44.13 4.95 -5.17
C THR A 326 -43.01 4.42 -4.28
N VAL A 327 -41.86 5.08 -4.30
CA VAL A 327 -40.70 4.75 -3.49
C VAL A 327 -41.00 5.02 -2.01
N PRO A 328 -40.87 4.01 -1.12
CA PRO A 328 -41.09 4.18 0.31
C PRO A 328 -40.14 5.19 0.99
N ALA A 329 -40.51 5.68 2.17
CA ALA A 329 -39.81 6.75 2.90
C ALA A 329 -38.31 6.48 3.21
N ASN A 330 -37.90 5.21 3.24
CA ASN A 330 -36.54 4.78 3.60
C ASN A 330 -35.94 3.84 2.54
N GLN A 331 -36.31 4.01 1.27
CA GLN A 331 -35.82 3.20 0.16
C GLN A 331 -35.36 4.10 -0.98
N SER A 332 -34.52 3.52 -1.84
CA SER A 332 -34.13 4.10 -3.13
C SER A 332 -34.62 3.26 -4.31
N SER A 333 -35.55 2.33 -4.07
CA SER A 333 -36.09 1.43 -5.09
C SER A 333 -37.60 1.25 -4.94
N VAL A 334 -38.26 0.85 -6.03
CA VAL A 334 -39.67 0.46 -6.03
C VAL A 334 -39.91 -0.67 -7.02
N SER A 335 -40.75 -1.63 -6.63
CA SER A 335 -41.23 -2.70 -7.50
C SER A 335 -42.64 -2.36 -8.00
N VAL A 336 -42.84 -2.38 -9.31
CA VAL A 336 -44.10 -2.08 -10.00
C VAL A 336 -44.58 -3.35 -10.68
N GLN A 337 -45.60 -3.97 -10.10
CA GLN A 337 -46.31 -5.08 -10.74
C GLN A 337 -47.16 -4.54 -11.90
N LEU A 338 -46.99 -5.09 -13.10
CA LEU A 338 -47.77 -4.68 -14.26
C LEU A 338 -49.18 -5.28 -14.20
N THR A 339 -50.15 -4.46 -14.58
CA THR A 339 -51.58 -4.81 -14.66
C THR A 339 -51.94 -5.58 -15.93
N LYS A 340 -51.01 -5.65 -16.88
CA LYS A 340 -51.13 -6.38 -18.14
C LYS A 340 -49.77 -6.98 -18.49
N ASP A 341 -49.82 -8.22 -18.96
CA ASP A 341 -48.71 -9.00 -19.51
C ASP A 341 -48.09 -8.32 -20.75
N LEU A 342 -46.75 -8.26 -20.79
CA LEU A 342 -45.86 -7.77 -21.85
C LEU A 342 -45.75 -8.75 -23.02
N GLY A 343 -46.21 -9.98 -22.83
CA GLY A 343 -46.32 -11.06 -23.79
C GLY A 343 -45.04 -11.88 -23.98
N THR A 344 -45.18 -12.98 -24.72
CA THR A 344 -44.16 -14.04 -24.84
C THR A 344 -42.89 -13.68 -25.59
N ASN A 345 -42.87 -12.57 -26.33
CA ASN A 345 -41.75 -12.17 -27.17
C ASN A 345 -40.91 -11.09 -26.51
N LYS A 346 -39.64 -10.97 -26.90
CA LYS A 346 -38.82 -9.83 -26.49
C LYS A 346 -39.45 -8.55 -27.00
N GLY A 347 -39.36 -7.49 -26.21
CA GLY A 347 -40.04 -6.24 -26.51
C GLY A 347 -39.45 -5.05 -25.77
N LYS A 348 -40.26 -3.99 -25.65
CA LYS A 348 -39.87 -2.72 -25.05
C LYS A 348 -40.95 -2.23 -24.10
N ALA A 349 -40.52 -1.70 -22.96
CA ALA A 349 -41.35 -0.97 -22.01
C ALA A 349 -40.86 0.48 -21.90
N TRP A 350 -41.77 1.40 -21.60
CA TRP A 350 -41.44 2.82 -21.44
C TRP A 350 -41.73 3.26 -20.02
N ILE A 351 -40.69 3.74 -19.33
CA ILE A 351 -40.71 3.97 -17.88
C ILE A 351 -40.43 5.44 -17.60
N SER A 352 -41.21 6.10 -16.75
CA SER A 352 -40.98 7.48 -16.31
C SER A 352 -41.00 7.60 -14.79
N VAL A 353 -40.20 8.53 -14.27
CA VAL A 353 -40.32 8.98 -12.87
C VAL A 353 -41.25 10.16 -12.77
N VAL A 354 -42.08 10.19 -11.73
CA VAL A 354 -42.83 11.36 -11.27
C VAL A 354 -42.12 11.89 -10.04
N LYS A 355 -41.52 13.08 -10.16
CA LYS A 355 -40.78 13.76 -9.10
C LYS A 355 -41.48 15.07 -8.80
N ASP A 356 -41.78 15.32 -7.51
CA ASP A 356 -42.53 16.52 -7.07
C ASP A 356 -43.84 16.75 -7.85
N GLY A 357 -44.54 15.65 -8.16
CA GLY A 357 -45.79 15.66 -8.94
C GLY A 357 -45.62 15.91 -10.45
N LYS A 358 -44.38 16.03 -10.96
CA LYS A 358 -44.08 16.24 -12.38
C LYS A 358 -43.49 14.98 -13.02
N GLU A 359 -44.14 14.49 -14.06
CA GLU A 359 -43.67 13.34 -14.84
C GLU A 359 -42.50 13.73 -15.75
N GLN A 360 -41.41 12.97 -15.66
CA GLN A 360 -40.21 13.11 -16.46
C GLN A 360 -40.36 12.38 -17.81
N ASN A 361 -39.41 12.59 -18.72
CA ASN A 361 -39.40 11.88 -20.01
C ASN A 361 -39.32 10.35 -19.81
N ARG A 362 -40.10 9.61 -20.62
CA ARG A 362 -40.08 8.15 -20.61
C ARG A 362 -38.75 7.61 -21.16
N GLN A 363 -38.12 6.73 -20.40
CA GLN A 363 -36.98 5.94 -20.81
C GLN A 363 -37.45 4.63 -21.45
N GLU A 364 -36.86 4.27 -22.58
CA GLU A 364 -37.07 2.98 -23.22
C GLU A 364 -36.24 1.91 -22.50
N LYS A 365 -36.85 0.75 -22.23
CA LYS A 365 -36.15 -0.44 -21.72
C LYS A 365 -36.54 -1.68 -22.49
N ASP A 366 -35.52 -2.34 -23.03
CA ASP A 366 -35.67 -3.64 -23.66
C ASP A 366 -35.95 -4.70 -22.57
N TYR A 367 -36.85 -5.63 -22.86
CA TYR A 367 -37.04 -6.83 -22.06
C TYR A 367 -36.89 -8.06 -22.94
N ASP A 368 -36.28 -9.11 -22.40
CA ASP A 368 -36.15 -10.37 -23.10
C ASP A 368 -37.51 -11.03 -23.29
N ALA A 369 -37.59 -11.94 -24.27
CA ALA A 369 -38.76 -12.79 -24.41
C ALA A 369 -39.03 -13.47 -23.09
N GLU A 370 -40.30 -13.77 -22.81
CA GLU A 370 -40.62 -14.69 -21.74
C GLU A 370 -39.64 -15.85 -21.88
N LYS A 371 -38.81 -16.05 -20.85
CA LYS A 371 -37.91 -17.19 -20.85
C LYS A 371 -38.85 -18.35 -21.07
N ALA A 372 -38.71 -19.07 -22.20
CA ALA A 372 -39.59 -20.17 -22.52
C ALA A 372 -39.83 -20.92 -21.23
N ALA A 373 -41.10 -21.18 -20.86
CA ALA A 373 -41.38 -22.21 -19.87
C ALA A 373 -40.41 -23.31 -20.25
N ILE A 374 -39.44 -23.61 -19.38
CA ILE A 374 -38.48 -24.66 -19.70
C ILE A 374 -39.40 -25.78 -20.12
N ASN A 375 -39.29 -26.25 -21.36
CA ASN A 375 -40.01 -27.42 -21.84
C ASN A 375 -39.38 -28.61 -21.11
N SER A 376 -39.43 -28.61 -19.77
CA SER A 376 -39.89 -29.74 -19.03
C SER A 376 -41.22 -30.06 -19.70
N GLY A 377 -41.36 -31.26 -20.27
CA GLY A 377 -42.67 -31.72 -20.73
C GLY A 377 -43.58 -31.92 -19.53
N ILE A 378 -43.96 -30.83 -18.87
CA ILE A 378 -44.67 -30.83 -17.60
C ILE A 378 -45.58 -29.60 -17.60
N SER A 379 -46.68 -29.72 -18.34
CA SER A 379 -47.94 -29.14 -17.90
C SER A 379 -48.29 -29.78 -16.56
N GLY A 380 -48.00 -29.08 -15.47
CA GLY A 380 -48.27 -29.54 -14.12
C GLY A 380 -47.16 -29.13 -13.17
N THR A 381 -47.52 -28.90 -11.91
CA THR A 381 -46.64 -29.13 -10.77
C THR A 381 -45.66 -30.27 -11.06
N THR A 382 -44.38 -29.97 -11.26
CA THR A 382 -43.36 -30.97 -10.95
C THR A 382 -42.62 -30.48 -9.75
N GLU A 383 -43.06 -31.04 -8.64
CA GLU A 383 -42.23 -31.23 -7.47
C GLU A 383 -40.80 -31.52 -7.93
N VAL A 384 -39.84 -30.79 -7.35
CA VAL A 384 -38.45 -31.22 -7.36
C VAL A 384 -38.46 -32.71 -7.00
N PRO A 385 -37.80 -33.60 -7.78
CA PRO A 385 -37.93 -35.03 -7.56
C PRO A 385 -37.66 -35.35 -6.08
N ALA A 386 -38.51 -36.18 -5.48
CA ALA A 386 -38.45 -36.44 -4.04
C ALA A 386 -37.02 -36.78 -3.60
N GLY A 387 -36.49 -36.02 -2.64
CA GLY A 387 -35.12 -36.16 -2.14
C GLY A 387 -34.04 -35.40 -2.93
N GLN A 388 -34.39 -34.52 -3.87
CA GLN A 388 -33.47 -33.59 -4.54
C GLN A 388 -33.56 -32.14 -4.01
N ASP A 389 -34.51 -31.86 -3.09
CA ASP A 389 -34.64 -30.57 -2.40
C ASP A 389 -34.69 -30.74 -0.89
N ILE A 390 -34.50 -29.63 -0.17
CA ILE A 390 -34.71 -29.55 1.27
C ILE A 390 -36.22 -29.43 1.56
N THR A 391 -36.71 -30.18 2.55
CA THR A 391 -38.07 -30.00 3.03
C THR A 391 -38.17 -28.63 3.73
N ASN A 392 -39.09 -27.77 3.27
CA ASN A 392 -39.33 -26.43 3.83
C ASN A 392 -38.06 -25.54 3.79
N ALA A 393 -37.45 -25.46 2.61
CA ALA A 393 -36.18 -24.78 2.39
C ALA A 393 -36.22 -23.25 2.65
N GLY A 394 -37.38 -22.61 2.57
CA GLY A 394 -37.59 -21.19 2.89
C GLY A 394 -38.45 -20.94 4.14
N PHE A 395 -38.64 -21.94 5.01
CA PHE A 395 -39.40 -21.78 6.27
C PHE A 395 -40.88 -21.37 6.14
N GLU A 396 -41.45 -21.42 4.94
CA GLU A 396 -42.81 -20.95 4.62
C GLU A 396 -43.95 -21.70 5.33
N THR A 397 -43.67 -22.84 5.97
CA THR A 397 -44.63 -23.50 6.87
C THR A 397 -44.82 -22.78 8.21
N GLY A 398 -44.04 -21.72 8.49
CA GLY A 398 -44.06 -21.00 9.76
C GLY A 398 -43.45 -21.77 10.93
N ASN A 399 -42.65 -22.81 10.64
CA ASN A 399 -41.98 -23.66 11.64
C ASN A 399 -40.75 -24.36 11.04
N LEU A 400 -40.02 -25.12 11.86
CA LEU A 400 -38.80 -25.84 11.48
C LEU A 400 -39.06 -27.24 10.88
N THR A 401 -40.24 -27.49 10.30
CA THR A 401 -40.48 -28.77 9.59
C THR A 401 -39.37 -29.02 8.59
N GLY A 402 -38.78 -30.22 8.53
CA GLY A 402 -37.65 -30.51 7.64
C GLY A 402 -36.27 -30.12 8.16
N TRP A 403 -36.20 -29.51 9.35
CA TRP A 403 -34.94 -29.09 9.99
C TRP A 403 -34.81 -29.66 11.41
N THR A 404 -33.58 -30.01 11.81
CA THR A 404 -33.25 -30.51 13.15
C THR A 404 -32.41 -29.46 13.89
N ALA A 405 -32.94 -28.98 15.01
CA ALA A 405 -32.28 -28.02 15.87
C ALA A 405 -31.53 -28.71 17.03
N THR A 406 -30.33 -28.22 17.37
CA THR A 406 -29.63 -28.55 18.61
C THR A 406 -29.16 -27.27 19.30
N GLY A 407 -28.88 -27.34 20.61
CA GLY A 407 -28.47 -26.18 21.40
C GLY A 407 -29.66 -25.42 21.97
N THR A 408 -29.45 -24.15 22.31
CA THR A 408 -30.44 -23.27 22.95
C THR A 408 -31.07 -22.26 21.99
N GLU A 409 -30.43 -22.00 20.84
CA GLU A 409 -30.87 -20.96 19.90
C GLU A 409 -32.14 -21.34 19.13
N TRP A 410 -32.08 -22.44 18.37
CA TRP A 410 -33.07 -22.71 17.33
C TRP A 410 -34.33 -23.42 17.82
N SER A 411 -35.49 -22.83 17.54
CA SER A 411 -36.82 -23.38 17.79
C SER A 411 -37.85 -22.83 16.80
N ASN A 412 -39.10 -23.29 16.86
CA ASN A 412 -40.18 -22.70 16.05
C ASN A 412 -40.43 -21.21 16.33
N LYS A 413 -39.92 -20.65 17.43
CA LYS A 413 -40.02 -19.20 17.73
C LYS A 413 -39.14 -18.36 16.80
N ASN A 414 -38.11 -18.96 16.21
CA ASN A 414 -37.18 -18.30 15.30
C ASN A 414 -37.79 -18.09 13.92
N ILE A 415 -38.91 -18.75 13.60
CA ILE A 415 -39.60 -18.55 12.32
C ILE A 415 -40.61 -17.41 12.44
N THR A 416 -40.36 -16.33 11.72
CA THR A 416 -41.10 -15.07 11.89
C THR A 416 -41.48 -14.44 10.55
N ASP A 417 -42.45 -13.53 10.54
CA ASP A 417 -42.86 -12.75 9.37
C ASP A 417 -42.52 -11.24 9.52
N ILE A 418 -41.58 -10.89 10.41
CA ILE A 418 -41.09 -9.52 10.65
C ILE A 418 -40.28 -9.00 9.46
N THR A 419 -40.75 -7.92 8.83
CA THR A 419 -40.17 -7.38 7.59
C THR A 419 -39.00 -6.43 7.79
N THR A 420 -38.89 -5.81 8.97
CA THR A 420 -37.98 -4.69 9.27
C THR A 420 -37.23 -4.87 10.60
N TRP A 421 -36.04 -4.30 10.68
CA TRP A 421 -35.25 -4.09 11.90
C TRP A 421 -34.90 -2.59 12.05
N TRP A 422 -34.22 -2.18 13.13
CA TRP A 422 -33.98 -0.75 13.41
C TRP A 422 -33.14 -0.03 12.33
N GLY A 423 -32.38 -0.77 11.52
CA GLY A 423 -31.55 -0.24 10.43
C GLY A 423 -32.08 -0.49 9.02
N GLY A 424 -33.27 -1.10 8.83
CA GLY A 424 -33.84 -1.27 7.49
C GLY A 424 -34.73 -2.51 7.30
N LEU A 425 -34.83 -2.97 6.05
CA LEU A 425 -35.50 -4.24 5.70
C LEU A 425 -34.56 -5.42 5.89
N PHE A 426 -35.15 -6.57 6.21
CA PHE A 426 -34.44 -7.85 6.16
C PHE A 426 -34.15 -8.28 4.71
N ASN A 427 -34.92 -7.91 3.69
CA ASN A 427 -34.78 -8.43 2.31
C ASN A 427 -34.95 -9.97 2.21
N ARG A 428 -35.88 -10.51 3.00
CA ARG A 428 -36.25 -11.93 2.97
C ARG A 428 -36.95 -12.34 1.67
N SER A 429 -36.94 -13.64 1.38
CA SER A 429 -37.80 -14.26 0.38
C SER A 429 -39.11 -14.70 1.04
N GLY A 430 -40.22 -14.63 0.32
CA GLY A 430 -41.50 -15.15 0.81
C GLY A 430 -42.01 -14.51 2.12
N LYS A 431 -42.82 -15.26 2.88
CA LYS A 431 -43.51 -14.73 4.06
C LYS A 431 -42.69 -14.92 5.32
N TYR A 432 -42.10 -16.09 5.50
CA TYR A 432 -41.42 -16.49 6.72
C TYR A 432 -39.93 -16.62 6.51
N HIS A 433 -39.14 -16.39 7.56
CA HIS A 433 -37.70 -16.57 7.57
C HIS A 433 -37.21 -16.99 8.96
N CYS A 434 -35.97 -17.49 9.06
CA CYS A 434 -35.39 -17.93 10.33
C CYS A 434 -34.45 -16.87 10.91
N LEU A 435 -34.80 -16.34 12.06
CA LEU A 435 -34.09 -15.30 12.78
C LEU A 435 -33.33 -15.90 13.98
N GLY A 436 -32.01 -15.76 14.04
CA GLY A 436 -31.20 -16.19 15.18
C GLY A 436 -31.09 -15.14 16.28
N TYR A 437 -31.57 -13.92 16.05
CA TYR A 437 -31.67 -12.90 17.11
C TYR A 437 -33.13 -12.69 17.51
N ILE A 438 -33.56 -13.28 18.62
CA ILE A 438 -34.85 -12.95 19.24
C ILE A 438 -34.59 -12.03 20.44
N ASP A 439 -35.20 -10.84 20.44
CA ASP A 439 -35.05 -9.83 21.49
C ASP A 439 -35.28 -10.44 22.89
N PRO A 440 -34.28 -10.38 23.81
CA PRO A 440 -34.42 -10.85 25.18
C PRO A 440 -35.63 -10.27 25.92
N ALA A 441 -36.05 -9.04 25.61
CA ALA A 441 -37.22 -8.41 26.20
C ALA A 441 -38.54 -9.11 25.81
N THR A 442 -38.54 -9.86 24.72
CA THR A 442 -39.68 -10.66 24.23
C THR A 442 -39.55 -12.15 24.59
N GLY A 443 -38.56 -12.52 25.40
CA GLY A 443 -38.31 -13.89 25.84
C GLY A 443 -37.42 -14.72 24.90
N GLY A 444 -36.61 -14.06 24.07
CA GLY A 444 -35.52 -14.67 23.30
C GLY A 444 -34.19 -14.70 24.08
N LEU A 445 -33.13 -15.16 23.43
CA LEU A 445 -31.78 -15.21 24.00
C LEU A 445 -30.86 -14.09 23.48
N GLY A 446 -31.34 -13.26 22.55
CA GLY A 446 -30.51 -12.28 21.85
C GLY A 446 -29.29 -12.95 21.22
N ASP A 447 -28.13 -12.32 21.35
CA ASP A 447 -26.85 -12.89 20.88
C ASP A 447 -26.32 -14.02 21.78
N ALA A 448 -26.97 -14.39 22.89
CA ALA A 448 -26.44 -15.40 23.81
C ALA A 448 -26.81 -16.85 23.42
N GLY A 449 -27.70 -17.02 22.46
CA GLY A 449 -28.10 -18.34 22.00
C GLY A 449 -27.02 -18.99 21.14
N THR A 450 -26.83 -20.30 21.30
CA THR A 450 -25.91 -21.08 20.47
C THR A 450 -26.57 -22.39 20.07
N GLY A 451 -26.14 -22.99 18.97
CA GLY A 451 -26.72 -24.23 18.48
C GLY A 451 -26.44 -24.52 17.02
N THR A 452 -27.03 -25.61 16.51
CA THR A 452 -27.01 -25.93 15.08
C THR A 452 -28.42 -26.13 14.55
N LEU A 453 -28.61 -25.81 13.27
CA LEU A 453 -29.82 -26.12 12.52
C LEU A 453 -29.45 -26.91 11.27
N GLU A 454 -29.99 -28.11 11.14
CA GLU A 454 -29.58 -29.08 10.11
C GLU A 454 -30.77 -29.41 9.20
N SER A 455 -30.60 -29.28 7.90
CA SER A 455 -31.67 -29.59 6.94
C SER A 455 -31.93 -31.09 6.82
N SER A 456 -33.06 -31.46 6.22
CA SER A 456 -33.24 -32.80 5.67
C SER A 456 -32.17 -33.10 4.63
N GLU A 457 -31.80 -34.38 4.47
CA GLU A 457 -30.89 -34.81 3.39
C GLU A 457 -31.51 -34.52 2.02
N PHE A 458 -30.66 -34.11 1.07
CA PHE A 458 -30.99 -33.99 -0.34
C PHE A 458 -29.87 -34.56 -1.21
N THR A 459 -30.19 -35.04 -2.40
CA THR A 459 -29.21 -35.43 -3.41
C THR A 459 -28.99 -34.22 -4.32
N LEU A 460 -27.76 -33.74 -4.45
CA LEU A 460 -27.47 -32.57 -5.28
C LEU A 460 -27.69 -32.88 -6.76
N GLY A 461 -28.46 -32.04 -7.46
CA GLY A 461 -28.81 -32.20 -8.86
C GLY A 461 -28.70 -30.91 -9.66
N GLY A 462 -29.33 -30.90 -10.84
CA GLY A 462 -29.35 -29.71 -11.71
C GLY A 462 -27.97 -29.35 -12.27
N ASN A 463 -27.59 -28.07 -12.19
CA ASN A 463 -26.30 -27.52 -12.58
C ASN A 463 -25.28 -27.54 -11.43
N GLY A 464 -25.66 -28.05 -10.25
CA GLY A 464 -24.81 -28.14 -9.06
C GLY A 464 -24.62 -26.83 -8.29
N GLN A 465 -25.27 -25.74 -8.67
CA GLN A 465 -25.27 -24.54 -7.84
C GLN A 465 -26.22 -24.70 -6.66
N ILE A 466 -25.82 -24.18 -5.51
CA ILE A 466 -26.65 -24.01 -4.31
C ILE A 466 -26.70 -22.52 -4.00
N ASN A 467 -27.86 -21.98 -3.65
CA ASN A 467 -27.95 -20.61 -3.17
C ASN A 467 -28.95 -20.43 -2.02
N PHE A 468 -28.72 -19.45 -1.16
CA PHE A 468 -29.55 -19.19 0.02
C PHE A 468 -29.37 -17.77 0.53
N LEU A 469 -30.25 -17.28 1.39
CA LEU A 469 -30.13 -16.00 2.07
C LEU A 469 -29.53 -16.18 3.47
N VAL A 470 -28.57 -15.33 3.84
CA VAL A 470 -27.95 -15.30 5.18
C VAL A 470 -27.79 -13.86 5.67
N ALA A 471 -27.94 -13.62 6.98
CA ALA A 471 -27.64 -12.36 7.65
C ALA A 471 -27.05 -12.66 9.05
N GLY A 472 -26.82 -11.63 9.87
CA GLY A 472 -26.23 -11.72 11.21
C GLY A 472 -24.73 -11.46 11.23
N GLY A 473 -24.02 -12.06 12.19
CA GLY A 473 -22.60 -11.82 12.43
C GLY A 473 -21.64 -12.38 11.39
N ASP A 474 -20.54 -11.66 11.17
CA ASP A 474 -19.45 -12.04 10.26
C ASP A 474 -18.30 -12.73 11.01
N ASP A 475 -18.55 -13.95 11.46
CA ASP A 475 -17.52 -14.80 12.07
C ASP A 475 -17.59 -16.21 11.49
N VAL A 476 -17.05 -16.42 10.29
CA VAL A 476 -17.11 -17.73 9.61
C VAL A 476 -16.48 -18.89 10.41
N LYS A 477 -15.73 -18.62 11.49
CA LYS A 477 -15.20 -19.67 12.39
C LYS A 477 -16.25 -20.19 13.37
N ASN A 478 -17.15 -19.33 13.84
CA ASN A 478 -18.12 -19.64 14.90
C ASN A 478 -19.60 -19.50 14.46
N LEU A 479 -19.86 -18.69 13.43
CA LEU A 479 -21.14 -18.35 12.83
C LEU A 479 -21.08 -18.68 11.33
N TYR A 480 -21.60 -19.84 10.93
CA TYR A 480 -21.57 -20.21 9.51
C TYR A 480 -22.70 -21.15 9.08
N VAL A 481 -23.15 -20.99 7.84
CA VAL A 481 -23.85 -22.00 7.05
C VAL A 481 -22.80 -22.82 6.31
N THR A 482 -22.91 -24.15 6.32
CA THR A 482 -22.02 -25.08 5.61
C THR A 482 -22.79 -26.15 4.87
N LEU A 483 -22.13 -26.76 3.88
CA LEU A 483 -22.55 -28.01 3.26
C LEU A 483 -21.88 -29.18 3.99
N GLU A 484 -22.62 -30.25 4.27
CA GLU A 484 -22.14 -31.43 4.97
C GLU A 484 -22.56 -32.69 4.20
N THR A 485 -21.68 -33.69 4.14
CA THR A 485 -21.98 -34.99 3.53
C THR A 485 -22.91 -35.81 4.43
N ALA A 486 -23.59 -36.81 3.86
CA ALA A 486 -24.52 -37.66 4.61
C ALA A 486 -23.89 -38.39 5.83
N ASP A 487 -22.58 -38.57 5.87
CA ASP A 487 -21.84 -39.15 6.99
C ASP A 487 -21.35 -38.13 8.04
N GLY A 488 -21.73 -36.86 7.90
CA GLY A 488 -21.49 -35.82 8.90
C GLY A 488 -20.18 -35.04 8.71
N ASN A 489 -19.51 -35.15 7.56
CA ASN A 489 -18.29 -34.38 7.30
C ASN A 489 -18.62 -33.03 6.68
N GLU A 490 -18.26 -31.94 7.36
CA GLU A 490 -18.40 -30.57 6.84
C GLU A 490 -17.42 -30.36 5.67
N LEU A 491 -17.94 -29.84 4.56
CA LEU A 491 -17.16 -29.49 3.39
C LEU A 491 -16.61 -28.07 3.57
N SER A 492 -15.34 -27.96 3.97
CA SER A 492 -14.73 -26.69 4.41
C SER A 492 -14.75 -25.57 3.36
N GLN A 493 -14.81 -25.92 2.08
CA GLN A 493 -14.92 -24.97 0.96
C GLN A 493 -16.30 -24.30 0.84
N PHE A 494 -17.31 -24.86 1.49
CA PHE A 494 -18.67 -24.33 1.50
C PHE A 494 -19.00 -23.79 2.88
N LYS A 495 -18.54 -22.57 3.19
CA LYS A 495 -18.92 -21.86 4.41
C LYS A 495 -19.30 -20.42 4.12
N ALA A 496 -20.35 -19.93 4.77
CA ALA A 496 -20.78 -18.54 4.69
C ALA A 496 -21.36 -18.05 6.02
N SER A 497 -20.92 -16.89 6.49
CA SER A 497 -21.42 -16.18 7.68
C SER A 497 -22.47 -15.12 7.29
N GLY A 498 -22.93 -14.32 8.25
CA GLY A 498 -23.55 -13.02 7.99
C GLY A 498 -22.51 -11.97 7.57
N ALA A 499 -22.87 -10.69 7.66
CA ALA A 499 -21.99 -9.56 7.29
C ALA A 499 -22.00 -8.45 8.37
N ASN A 500 -22.23 -8.83 9.63
CA ASN A 500 -22.59 -7.92 10.72
C ASN A 500 -23.76 -7.01 10.31
N SER A 501 -24.78 -7.61 9.72
CA SER A 501 -25.97 -6.93 9.19
C SER A 501 -27.18 -7.85 9.31
N GLU A 502 -28.32 -7.28 9.71
CA GLU A 502 -29.61 -7.98 9.73
C GLU A 502 -30.21 -8.11 8.31
N SER A 503 -29.70 -7.38 7.33
CA SER A 503 -30.18 -7.50 5.95
C SER A 503 -29.63 -8.78 5.30
N TYR A 504 -30.52 -9.64 4.82
CA TYR A 504 -30.18 -10.86 4.12
C TYR A 504 -29.39 -10.57 2.85
N ARG A 505 -28.27 -11.26 2.71
CA ARG A 505 -27.50 -11.38 1.49
C ARG A 505 -27.71 -12.76 0.90
N ARG A 506 -27.80 -12.86 -0.42
CA ARG A 506 -27.73 -14.17 -1.08
C ARG A 506 -26.30 -14.72 -0.99
N ILE A 507 -26.16 -16.03 -0.97
CA ILE A 507 -24.92 -16.77 -1.13
C ILE A 507 -25.14 -17.71 -2.30
N VAL A 508 -24.14 -17.85 -3.17
CA VAL A 508 -24.17 -18.79 -4.28
C VAL A 508 -22.90 -19.64 -4.22
N TRP A 509 -23.08 -20.95 -4.12
CA TRP A 509 -22.01 -21.95 -4.15
C TRP A 509 -22.06 -22.70 -5.49
N ASP A 510 -20.90 -22.92 -6.10
CA ASP A 510 -20.74 -23.91 -7.16
C ASP A 510 -20.32 -25.25 -6.54
N ALA A 511 -21.28 -26.14 -6.37
CA ALA A 511 -21.07 -27.51 -5.91
C ALA A 511 -21.19 -28.51 -7.06
N SER A 512 -20.93 -28.11 -8.30
CA SER A 512 -21.06 -28.97 -9.49
C SER A 512 -20.20 -30.24 -9.43
N ALA A 513 -19.08 -30.21 -8.70
CA ALA A 513 -18.28 -31.40 -8.38
C ALA A 513 -18.98 -32.45 -7.50
N TYR A 514 -20.08 -32.09 -6.83
CA TYR A 514 -20.84 -32.92 -5.89
C TYR A 514 -22.19 -33.39 -6.44
N ILE A 515 -22.50 -33.13 -7.71
CA ILE A 515 -23.74 -33.59 -8.35
C ILE A 515 -23.86 -35.12 -8.21
N GLY A 516 -25.04 -35.57 -7.77
CA GLY A 516 -25.37 -36.96 -7.51
C GLY A 516 -25.05 -37.45 -6.08
N GLN A 517 -24.40 -36.63 -5.26
CA GLN A 517 -24.10 -36.97 -3.86
C GLN A 517 -25.22 -36.56 -2.91
N LYS A 518 -25.40 -37.32 -1.83
CA LYS A 518 -26.30 -36.95 -0.72
C LYS A 518 -25.60 -35.98 0.23
N LEU A 519 -26.24 -34.85 0.47
CA LEU A 519 -25.74 -33.71 1.22
C LEU A 519 -26.83 -33.17 2.15
N ARG A 520 -26.42 -32.29 3.06
CA ARG A 520 -27.30 -31.52 3.96
C ARG A 520 -26.70 -30.14 4.22
N ILE A 521 -27.58 -29.16 4.46
CA ILE A 521 -27.19 -27.82 4.90
C ILE A 521 -27.14 -27.82 6.42
N LYS A 522 -26.12 -27.17 6.98
CA LYS A 522 -25.96 -27.00 8.42
C LYS A 522 -25.66 -25.55 8.74
N VAL A 523 -26.48 -24.94 9.57
CA VAL A 523 -26.27 -23.62 10.17
C VAL A 523 -25.65 -23.84 11.55
N VAL A 524 -24.58 -23.14 11.85
CA VAL A 524 -23.81 -23.27 13.08
C VAL A 524 -23.69 -21.91 13.75
N ASP A 525 -24.10 -21.88 15.01
CA ASP A 525 -23.95 -20.75 15.90
C ASP A 525 -23.25 -21.15 17.19
N LYS A 526 -22.08 -20.56 17.45
CA LYS A 526 -21.26 -20.78 18.65
C LYS A 526 -20.84 -19.49 19.32
N SER A 527 -21.30 -18.33 18.83
CA SER A 527 -20.83 -17.03 19.32
C SER A 527 -21.81 -16.47 20.34
N THR A 528 -21.31 -15.73 21.32
CA THR A 528 -22.14 -15.07 22.34
C THR A 528 -21.85 -13.57 22.51
N GLY A 529 -20.98 -13.01 21.65
CA GLY A 529 -20.63 -11.59 21.63
C GLY A 529 -21.63 -10.75 20.86
N GLY A 530 -21.39 -9.44 20.73
CA GLY A 530 -22.23 -8.61 19.85
C GLY A 530 -22.20 -9.15 18.41
N TRP A 531 -23.37 -9.29 17.78
CA TRP A 531 -23.58 -10.04 16.53
C TRP A 531 -23.40 -11.56 16.64
N GLY A 532 -23.54 -12.13 17.84
CA GLY A 532 -23.49 -13.57 18.10
C GLY A 532 -24.74 -14.31 17.61
N HIS A 533 -25.14 -14.10 16.36
CA HIS A 533 -26.29 -14.77 15.76
C HIS A 533 -26.16 -14.90 14.24
N LEU A 534 -26.90 -15.84 13.64
CA LEU A 534 -27.15 -15.89 12.20
C LEU A 534 -28.65 -15.81 11.88
N ASN A 535 -28.99 -15.22 10.75
CA ASN A 535 -30.32 -15.33 10.17
C ASN A 535 -30.22 -16.08 8.85
N VAL A 536 -31.17 -16.98 8.54
CA VAL A 536 -31.16 -17.75 7.28
C VAL A 536 -32.54 -17.81 6.62
N ASP A 537 -32.55 -17.89 5.29
CA ASP A 537 -33.76 -17.96 4.48
C ASP A 537 -33.50 -18.55 3.07
N ASP A 538 -34.56 -18.94 2.35
CA ASP A 538 -34.59 -19.25 0.92
C ASP A 538 -33.49 -20.19 0.38
N PHE A 539 -33.31 -21.35 1.01
CA PHE A 539 -32.37 -22.35 0.49
C PHE A 539 -32.86 -22.94 -0.84
N ARG A 540 -31.98 -22.93 -1.86
CA ARG A 540 -32.23 -23.46 -3.20
C ARG A 540 -31.08 -24.38 -3.60
N VAL A 541 -31.31 -25.68 -3.50
CA VAL A 541 -30.27 -26.71 -3.75
C VAL A 541 -30.42 -27.44 -5.10
N TYR A 542 -31.53 -27.24 -5.80
CA TYR A 542 -31.76 -27.79 -7.14
C TYR A 542 -31.95 -26.67 -8.16
N ASN A 543 -30.84 -26.21 -8.76
CA ASN A 543 -30.85 -25.15 -9.78
C ASN A 543 -30.58 -25.76 -11.16
N THR A 544 -31.38 -25.48 -12.19
CA THR A 544 -31.20 -26.04 -13.55
C THR A 544 -30.57 -25.04 -14.53
N VAL A 545 -30.45 -23.79 -14.10
CA VAL A 545 -29.78 -22.70 -14.82
C VAL A 545 -28.86 -21.97 -13.83
N PRO A 546 -27.72 -21.43 -14.28
CA PRO A 546 -26.90 -20.61 -13.40
C PRO A 546 -27.73 -19.50 -12.78
N TYR A 547 -27.59 -19.28 -11.47
CA TYR A 547 -28.24 -18.16 -10.79
C TYR A 547 -27.85 -16.88 -11.53
N GLN A 548 -28.84 -16.28 -12.20
CA GLN A 548 -28.69 -14.98 -12.86
C GLN A 548 -29.15 -13.95 -11.84
N ASN A 549 -28.25 -13.04 -11.47
CA ASN A 549 -28.40 -12.05 -10.40
C ASN A 549 -29.48 -10.97 -10.66
N THR A 550 -30.47 -11.24 -11.51
CA THR A 550 -31.36 -10.23 -12.08
C THR A 550 -32.65 -10.02 -11.29
N LEU A 551 -32.90 -10.78 -10.22
CA LEU A 551 -34.19 -10.71 -9.51
C LEU A 551 -34.16 -9.91 -8.21
N ASP A 552 -33.05 -9.85 -7.45
CA ASP A 552 -33.04 -9.19 -6.12
C ASP A 552 -31.87 -8.23 -5.84
N VAL A 553 -30.90 -8.07 -6.76
CA VAL A 553 -29.75 -7.17 -6.56
C VAL A 553 -29.91 -5.91 -7.40
N GLN A 554 -29.61 -4.76 -6.81
CA GLN A 554 -29.58 -3.47 -7.51
C GLN A 554 -28.62 -3.56 -8.71
N PRO A 555 -29.00 -3.09 -9.92
CA PRO A 555 -28.07 -2.98 -11.03
C PRO A 555 -26.97 -1.96 -10.67
N ILE A 556 -25.74 -2.45 -10.52
CA ILE A 556 -24.56 -1.63 -10.23
C ILE A 556 -23.74 -1.45 -11.50
N ASN A 557 -23.38 -0.20 -11.76
CA ASN A 557 -22.41 0.12 -12.79
C ASN A 557 -21.00 -0.07 -12.22
N TRP A 558 -20.41 -1.24 -12.48
CA TRP A 558 -19.02 -1.50 -12.12
C TRP A 558 -18.08 -0.80 -13.10
N LEU A 559 -17.04 -0.16 -12.56
CA LEU A 559 -16.03 0.52 -13.35
C LEU A 559 -15.08 -0.48 -14.00
N ASP A 560 -14.74 -1.58 -13.34
CA ASP A 560 -13.95 -2.68 -13.88
C ASP A 560 -14.51 -4.01 -13.36
N TYR A 561 -14.47 -5.05 -14.19
CA TYR A 561 -14.98 -6.38 -13.85
C TYR A 561 -13.88 -7.35 -13.41
N GLY A 562 -12.61 -6.92 -13.46
CA GLY A 562 -11.47 -7.62 -12.87
C GLY A 562 -11.29 -7.29 -11.38
N PRO A 563 -10.53 -8.11 -10.62
CA PRO A 563 -10.30 -7.88 -9.19
C PRO A 563 -9.23 -6.83 -8.91
N ASP A 564 -8.42 -6.44 -9.91
CA ASP A 564 -7.23 -5.63 -9.72
C ASP A 564 -7.40 -4.20 -10.28
N PHE A 565 -8.52 -3.56 -9.98
CA PHE A 565 -8.74 -2.13 -10.22
C PHE A 565 -9.45 -1.49 -9.02
N TYR A 566 -8.71 -0.76 -8.21
CA TYR A 566 -9.21 -0.14 -6.98
C TYR A 566 -8.73 1.31 -6.80
N ALA A 567 -9.41 2.09 -5.95
CA ALA A 567 -9.04 3.47 -5.60
C ALA A 567 -8.79 4.37 -6.82
N GLY A 568 -9.51 4.10 -7.90
CA GLY A 568 -9.41 4.80 -9.17
C GLY A 568 -9.94 6.22 -9.08
N VAL A 569 -9.04 7.19 -9.20
CA VAL A 569 -9.38 8.62 -9.21
C VAL A 569 -8.90 9.26 -10.50
N THR A 570 -9.32 10.50 -10.75
CA THR A 570 -8.98 11.21 -11.97
C THR A 570 -8.05 12.38 -11.71
N TRP A 571 -7.21 12.71 -12.69
CA TRP A 571 -6.35 13.89 -12.60
C TRP A 571 -7.17 15.19 -12.50
N SER A 572 -6.93 15.97 -11.46
CA SER A 572 -7.36 17.36 -11.36
C SER A 572 -6.76 18.20 -12.50
N ASP A 573 -7.48 19.23 -12.93
CA ASP A 573 -7.03 20.22 -13.92
C ASP A 573 -6.62 19.62 -15.31
N THR A 574 -7.31 18.56 -15.79
CA THR A 574 -7.06 17.94 -17.10
C THR A 574 -8.15 18.14 -18.17
N VAL A 575 -9.29 18.76 -17.84
CA VAL A 575 -10.48 18.89 -18.72
C VAL A 575 -10.47 20.19 -19.55
N LYS A 576 -11.14 20.15 -20.72
CA LYS A 576 -11.16 21.25 -21.71
C LYS A 576 -11.56 22.56 -21.05
N ARG A 577 -10.58 23.45 -20.97
CA ARG A 577 -10.74 24.88 -20.75
C ARG A 577 -11.36 25.57 -21.97
N SER A 578 -12.52 25.14 -22.46
CA SER A 578 -13.27 25.98 -23.41
C SER A 578 -13.76 27.30 -22.77
N ASP A 579 -13.58 27.49 -21.45
CA ASP A 579 -13.68 28.78 -20.75
C ASP A 579 -12.33 29.51 -20.54
N VAL A 580 -11.19 28.90 -20.92
CA VAL A 580 -9.90 29.30 -20.33
C VAL A 580 -8.70 29.07 -21.30
N ALA A 581 -8.93 28.80 -22.60
CA ALA A 581 -7.92 28.98 -23.66
C ALA A 581 -7.44 30.45 -23.72
N ASP A 582 -8.35 31.39 -23.45
CA ASP A 582 -8.08 32.83 -23.28
C ASP A 582 -7.64 33.22 -21.87
N SER A 583 -7.43 32.26 -20.97
CA SER A 583 -7.03 32.60 -19.61
C SER A 583 -5.52 32.64 -19.43
N LYS A 584 -5.13 33.37 -18.38
CA LYS A 584 -3.77 33.46 -17.85
C LYS A 584 -3.04 32.11 -17.75
N TYR A 585 -3.76 30.99 -17.60
CA TYR A 585 -3.18 29.68 -17.29
C TYR A 585 -3.48 28.57 -18.32
N GLY A 586 -4.14 28.88 -19.44
CA GLY A 586 -4.64 27.88 -20.40
C GLY A 586 -3.54 27.02 -21.01
N LYS A 587 -2.35 27.60 -21.18
CA LYS A 587 -1.14 26.91 -21.66
C LYS A 587 -0.63 25.77 -20.75
N TYR A 588 -1.14 25.67 -19.52
CA TYR A 588 -0.73 24.68 -18.53
C TYR A 588 -1.75 23.55 -18.36
N ILE A 589 -2.75 23.40 -19.23
CA ILE A 589 -3.76 22.32 -19.17
C ILE A 589 -3.65 21.49 -20.46
N PRO A 590 -3.66 20.15 -20.40
CA PRO A 590 -3.56 19.28 -21.57
C PRO A 590 -4.87 19.29 -22.37
N ASP A 591 -4.99 18.49 -23.44
CA ASP A 591 -6.07 18.48 -24.46
C ASP A 591 -7.53 18.31 -23.95
N GLY A 592 -7.73 18.33 -22.65
CA GLY A 592 -9.04 18.45 -22.03
C GLY A 592 -9.72 17.11 -21.77
N LYS A 593 -8.92 16.05 -21.69
CA LYS A 593 -9.34 14.67 -21.46
C LYS A 593 -9.43 14.39 -19.97
N ARG A 594 -10.48 13.68 -19.54
CA ARG A 594 -10.57 13.13 -18.18
C ARG A 594 -9.78 11.83 -18.14
N ILE A 595 -8.63 11.84 -17.47
CA ILE A 595 -7.78 10.65 -17.32
C ILE A 595 -7.98 10.06 -15.92
N LEU A 596 -8.20 8.75 -15.89
CA LEU A 596 -8.39 7.88 -14.72
C LEU A 596 -7.14 7.00 -14.54
N LEU A 597 -6.76 6.72 -13.30
CA LEU A 597 -5.75 5.73 -12.92
C LEU A 597 -6.21 5.05 -11.65
N GLY A 598 -6.03 3.73 -11.56
CA GLY A 598 -6.34 2.96 -10.36
C GLY A 598 -5.14 2.18 -9.83
N TRP A 599 -5.25 1.75 -8.59
CA TRP A 599 -4.34 0.78 -7.99
C TRP A 599 -4.62 -0.62 -8.56
N MET A 600 -3.59 -1.24 -9.14
CA MET A 600 -3.68 -2.55 -9.78
C MET A 600 -3.45 -3.68 -8.77
N SER A 601 -4.36 -3.85 -7.81
CA SER A 601 -4.36 -4.93 -6.83
C SER A 601 -5.73 -5.05 -6.15
N ASN A 602 -5.90 -6.07 -5.32
CA ASN A 602 -7.08 -6.27 -4.48
C ASN A 602 -6.70 -6.38 -3.00
N TRP A 603 -7.42 -5.70 -2.10
CA TRP A 603 -7.18 -5.77 -0.66
C TRP A 603 -7.24 -7.20 -0.10
N ALA A 604 -7.98 -8.10 -0.74
CA ALA A 604 -8.09 -9.51 -0.34
C ALA A 604 -6.75 -10.28 -0.37
N TYR A 605 -5.77 -9.83 -1.17
CA TYR A 605 -4.47 -10.51 -1.31
C TYR A 605 -3.28 -9.59 -1.54
N ALA A 606 -3.47 -8.27 -1.52
CA ALA A 606 -2.41 -7.31 -1.84
C ALA A 606 -1.15 -7.52 -1.01
N ASN A 607 -1.27 -7.88 0.28
CA ASN A 607 -0.13 -8.13 1.19
C ASN A 607 0.65 -9.42 0.89
N SER A 608 0.13 -10.35 0.09
CA SER A 608 0.72 -11.67 -0.12
C SER A 608 1.24 -11.91 -1.55
N THR A 609 1.07 -10.95 -2.46
CA THR A 609 1.57 -11.09 -3.85
C THR A 609 3.08 -11.42 -3.86
N PRO A 610 3.54 -12.28 -4.79
CA PRO A 610 4.90 -12.85 -4.78
C PRO A 610 5.97 -11.88 -5.31
N THR A 611 5.93 -10.64 -4.82
CA THR A 611 6.87 -9.54 -5.10
C THR A 611 7.64 -9.21 -3.81
N SER A 612 8.92 -8.83 -3.95
CA SER A 612 9.88 -8.83 -2.84
C SER A 612 10.44 -7.46 -2.47
N THR A 613 10.92 -6.69 -3.44
CA THR A 613 11.52 -5.36 -3.22
C THR A 613 10.51 -4.23 -3.33
N TRP A 614 9.41 -4.49 -4.04
CA TRP A 614 8.29 -3.61 -4.27
C TRP A 614 7.01 -4.44 -4.11
N ARG A 615 5.88 -3.77 -3.88
CA ARG A 615 4.57 -4.40 -3.97
C ARG A 615 3.55 -3.46 -4.58
N SER A 616 2.74 -4.04 -5.47
CA SER A 616 1.69 -3.40 -6.25
C SER A 616 2.14 -2.44 -7.35
N ALA A 617 1.24 -2.18 -8.29
CA ALA A 617 1.44 -1.30 -9.43
C ALA A 617 0.20 -0.42 -9.63
N MET A 618 0.32 0.63 -10.45
CA MET A 618 -0.84 1.34 -10.99
C MET A 618 -1.33 0.64 -12.26
N THR A 619 -2.61 0.80 -12.61
CA THR A 619 -3.17 0.36 -13.89
C THR A 619 -2.60 1.19 -15.05
N ILE A 620 -2.94 0.84 -16.28
CA ILE A 620 -2.78 1.76 -17.42
C ILE A 620 -3.63 3.02 -17.18
N PRO A 621 -3.10 4.24 -17.42
CA PRO A 621 -3.92 5.45 -17.46
C PRO A 621 -5.00 5.35 -18.55
N ARG A 622 -6.24 5.69 -18.21
CA ARG A 622 -7.42 5.53 -19.08
C ARG A 622 -8.11 6.86 -19.33
N GLU A 623 -8.37 7.20 -20.58
CA GLU A 623 -9.30 8.27 -20.94
C GLU A 623 -10.74 7.80 -20.68
N ALA A 624 -11.43 8.52 -19.80
CA ALA A 624 -12.83 8.28 -19.46
C ALA A 624 -13.75 9.17 -20.32
N LYS A 625 -14.75 8.55 -20.97
CA LYS A 625 -15.79 9.23 -21.74
C LYS A 625 -17.16 8.71 -21.36
N LEU A 626 -18.20 9.49 -21.63
CA LEU A 626 -19.58 9.12 -21.32
C LEU A 626 -20.36 8.92 -22.61
N VAL A 627 -20.95 7.73 -22.79
CA VAL A 627 -21.74 7.40 -23.98
C VAL A 627 -23.19 7.10 -23.58
N ALA A 628 -24.14 7.37 -24.48
CA ALA A 628 -25.53 6.97 -24.30
C ALA A 628 -25.75 5.55 -24.85
N THR A 629 -26.41 4.69 -24.07
CA THR A 629 -26.80 3.33 -24.45
C THR A 629 -28.26 3.07 -24.10
N ASN A 630 -28.84 1.95 -24.57
CA ASN A 630 -30.18 1.52 -24.15
C ASN A 630 -30.26 1.25 -22.63
N ASP A 631 -29.11 0.90 -22.03
CA ASP A 631 -28.98 0.63 -20.60
C ASP A 631 -28.69 1.90 -19.79
N GLY A 632 -28.84 3.08 -20.38
CA GLY A 632 -28.54 4.39 -19.77
C GLY A 632 -27.18 4.95 -20.22
N TYR A 633 -26.73 6.01 -19.56
CA TYR A 633 -25.38 6.52 -19.81
C TYR A 633 -24.35 5.57 -19.20
N LYS A 634 -23.29 5.25 -19.95
CA LYS A 634 -22.21 4.37 -19.51
C LYS A 634 -20.88 5.06 -19.66
N LEU A 635 -20.00 4.83 -18.69
CA LEU A 635 -18.62 5.27 -18.75
C LEU A 635 -17.83 4.30 -19.64
N THR A 636 -17.11 4.82 -20.63
CA THR A 636 -16.13 4.06 -21.40
C THR A 636 -14.72 4.44 -20.98
N GLN A 637 -13.82 3.48 -20.91
CA GLN A 637 -12.42 3.67 -20.54
C GLN A 637 -11.49 3.21 -21.66
N GLN A 638 -10.71 4.13 -22.22
CA GLN A 638 -9.76 3.82 -23.28
C GLN A 638 -8.32 4.03 -22.80
N PRO A 639 -7.40 3.08 -23.02
CA PRO A 639 -5.97 3.29 -22.79
C PRO A 639 -5.48 4.58 -23.44
N VAL A 640 -4.68 5.37 -22.71
CA VAL A 640 -4.15 6.62 -23.26
C VAL A 640 -3.32 6.39 -24.52
N SER A 641 -3.52 7.23 -25.54
CA SER A 641 -2.84 7.16 -26.83
C SER A 641 -1.31 7.23 -26.73
N GLN A 642 -0.78 7.78 -25.64
CA GLN A 642 0.66 7.90 -25.40
C GLN A 642 1.36 6.54 -25.30
N LEU A 643 0.64 5.47 -24.92
CA LEU A 643 1.17 4.10 -24.92
C LEU A 643 1.56 3.61 -26.32
N GLU A 644 0.99 4.18 -27.38
CA GLU A 644 1.35 3.82 -28.76
C GLU A 644 2.84 4.12 -29.06
N SER A 645 3.46 5.04 -28.32
CA SER A 645 4.89 5.33 -28.43
C SER A 645 5.79 4.14 -28.07
N LEU A 646 5.26 3.19 -27.29
CA LEU A 646 5.95 1.96 -26.90
C LEU A 646 5.83 0.86 -27.96
N ARG A 647 4.87 0.96 -28.90
CA ARG A 647 4.67 -0.05 -29.93
C ARG A 647 5.92 -0.22 -30.78
N GLN A 648 6.26 -1.48 -31.00
CA GLN A 648 7.15 -1.90 -32.07
C GLN A 648 6.31 -2.30 -33.29
N ALA A 649 6.97 -2.59 -34.42
CA ALA A 649 6.28 -3.17 -35.56
C ALA A 649 5.52 -4.45 -35.13
N PRO A 650 4.28 -4.67 -35.61
CA PRO A 650 3.51 -5.83 -35.19
C PRO A 650 4.22 -7.12 -35.60
N ILE A 651 4.45 -8.03 -34.64
CA ILE A 651 5.05 -9.35 -34.91
C ILE A 651 4.08 -10.20 -35.74
N LYS A 652 2.77 -9.97 -35.57
CA LYS A 652 1.74 -10.66 -36.32
C LYS A 652 0.62 -9.71 -36.71
N THR A 653 0.15 -9.85 -37.94
CA THR A 653 -1.08 -9.27 -38.45
C THR A 653 -1.85 -10.37 -39.16
N LEU A 654 -3.13 -10.53 -38.82
CA LEU A 654 -4.08 -11.45 -39.45
C LEU A 654 -5.31 -10.66 -39.85
N SER A 655 -5.89 -10.99 -41.00
CA SER A 655 -7.09 -10.34 -41.52
C SER A 655 -7.95 -11.37 -42.24
N ASP A 656 -9.26 -11.29 -42.03
CA ASP A 656 -10.28 -12.11 -42.68
C ASP A 656 -9.99 -13.62 -42.62
N ILE A 657 -9.67 -14.13 -41.42
CA ILE A 657 -9.36 -15.53 -41.18
C ILE A 657 -10.49 -16.27 -40.46
N ILE A 658 -10.55 -17.59 -40.64
CA ILE A 658 -11.43 -18.48 -39.88
C ILE A 658 -10.59 -19.28 -38.88
N VAL A 659 -11.04 -19.33 -37.62
CA VAL A 659 -10.44 -20.10 -36.55
C VAL A 659 -11.42 -21.20 -36.15
N GLN A 660 -10.94 -22.43 -36.00
CA GLN A 660 -11.73 -23.58 -35.55
C GLN A 660 -10.83 -24.59 -34.84
N SER A 661 -11.41 -25.47 -34.04
CA SER A 661 -10.68 -26.54 -33.36
C SER A 661 -9.97 -27.47 -34.36
N GLY A 662 -8.78 -27.97 -33.99
CA GLY A 662 -7.96 -28.86 -34.83
C GLY A 662 -7.11 -28.16 -35.89
N VAL A 663 -7.20 -26.83 -36.05
CA VAL A 663 -6.29 -26.04 -36.89
C VAL A 663 -5.03 -25.69 -36.09
N SER A 664 -3.87 -25.70 -36.75
CA SER A 664 -2.60 -25.27 -36.15
C SER A 664 -2.69 -23.84 -35.60
N ASN A 665 -2.10 -23.59 -34.43
CA ASN A 665 -2.08 -22.25 -33.82
C ASN A 665 -1.58 -21.19 -34.82
N LEU A 666 -2.47 -20.30 -35.25
CA LEU A 666 -2.16 -19.23 -36.22
C LEU A 666 -1.21 -18.16 -35.66
N LEU A 667 -1.04 -18.14 -34.33
CA LEU A 667 -0.07 -17.32 -33.60
C LEU A 667 1.19 -18.10 -33.21
N SER A 668 1.44 -19.27 -33.81
CA SER A 668 2.70 -19.99 -33.63
C SER A 668 3.90 -19.09 -33.93
N GLY A 669 4.91 -19.12 -33.05
CA GLY A 669 6.11 -18.28 -33.11
C GLY A 669 5.94 -16.88 -32.49
N VAL A 670 4.72 -16.45 -32.14
CA VAL A 670 4.50 -15.23 -31.36
C VAL A 670 4.88 -15.48 -29.90
N SER A 671 5.80 -14.66 -29.38
CA SER A 671 6.32 -14.77 -28.03
C SER A 671 6.61 -13.38 -27.46
N GLY A 672 6.11 -13.07 -26.27
CA GLY A 672 6.38 -11.81 -25.59
C GLY A 672 5.81 -11.73 -24.16
N ASN A 673 6.47 -10.95 -23.31
CA ASN A 673 6.00 -10.60 -21.96
C ASN A 673 5.34 -9.23 -21.88
N THR A 674 5.51 -8.42 -22.92
CA THR A 674 5.03 -7.03 -23.00
C THR A 674 4.38 -6.84 -24.36
N LEU A 675 3.05 -6.94 -24.40
CA LEU A 675 2.29 -6.98 -25.65
C LEU A 675 1.07 -6.06 -25.57
N GLU A 676 0.72 -5.51 -26.72
CA GLU A 676 -0.63 -5.05 -27.00
C GLU A 676 -1.22 -5.90 -28.13
N ILE A 677 -2.45 -6.38 -27.94
CA ILE A 677 -3.16 -7.19 -28.92
C ILE A 677 -4.49 -6.51 -29.22
N THR A 678 -4.70 -6.13 -30.48
CA THR A 678 -5.97 -5.57 -30.96
C THR A 678 -6.66 -6.58 -31.86
N SER A 679 -7.94 -6.83 -31.66
CA SER A 679 -8.70 -7.78 -32.49
C SER A 679 -10.16 -7.39 -32.68
N GLU A 680 -10.73 -7.80 -33.82
CA GLU A 680 -12.16 -7.71 -34.13
C GLU A 680 -12.67 -9.10 -34.58
N PHE A 681 -13.67 -9.62 -33.88
CA PHE A 681 -14.32 -10.89 -34.19
C PHE A 681 -15.74 -10.63 -34.72
N ASN A 682 -16.16 -11.44 -35.70
CA ASN A 682 -17.52 -11.45 -36.20
C ASN A 682 -18.35 -12.52 -35.46
N VAL A 683 -19.28 -12.06 -34.62
CA VAL A 683 -20.12 -12.90 -33.78
C VAL A 683 -21.26 -13.52 -34.57
N ASP A 684 -21.90 -12.76 -35.47
CA ASP A 684 -23.06 -13.21 -36.26
C ASP A 684 -22.77 -14.46 -37.10
N SER A 685 -21.52 -14.59 -37.58
CA SER A 685 -21.08 -15.74 -38.38
C SER A 685 -20.50 -16.90 -37.56
N SER A 686 -20.36 -16.73 -36.24
CA SER A 686 -19.72 -17.71 -35.36
C SER A 686 -20.67 -18.87 -35.06
N THR A 687 -20.15 -20.10 -35.15
CA THR A 687 -20.82 -21.30 -34.63
C THR A 687 -20.11 -21.86 -33.40
N ALA A 688 -19.07 -21.17 -32.91
CA ALA A 688 -18.28 -21.60 -31.77
C ALA A 688 -19.06 -21.44 -30.46
N SER A 689 -18.87 -22.37 -29.52
CA SER A 689 -19.36 -22.20 -28.14
C SER A 689 -18.51 -21.17 -27.38
N GLU A 690 -17.25 -21.01 -27.78
CA GLU A 690 -16.31 -20.05 -27.20
C GLU A 690 -15.18 -19.76 -28.19
N PHE A 691 -14.65 -18.54 -28.22
CA PHE A 691 -13.43 -18.21 -28.94
C PHE A 691 -12.66 -17.08 -28.27
N GLY A 692 -11.37 -16.92 -28.59
CA GLY A 692 -10.58 -15.85 -28.01
C GLY A 692 -9.07 -16.00 -28.19
N ILE A 693 -8.34 -15.36 -27.28
CA ILE A 693 -6.87 -15.28 -27.28
C ILE A 693 -6.35 -15.75 -25.92
N LYS A 694 -5.41 -16.68 -25.93
CA LYS A 694 -4.61 -17.05 -24.76
C LYS A 694 -3.28 -16.35 -24.80
N VAL A 695 -2.85 -15.82 -23.66
CA VAL A 695 -1.55 -15.18 -23.47
C VAL A 695 -0.78 -15.92 -22.38
N LYS A 696 0.53 -15.63 -22.29
CA LYS A 696 1.41 -16.26 -21.28
C LYS A 696 1.36 -17.79 -21.35
N VAL A 697 1.28 -18.33 -22.57
CA VAL A 697 1.23 -19.77 -22.83
C VAL A 697 2.64 -20.34 -22.71
N GLY A 698 2.83 -21.35 -21.86
CA GLY A 698 4.11 -22.05 -21.72
C GLY A 698 4.09 -23.09 -20.59
N GLY A 699 4.72 -24.25 -20.83
CA GLY A 699 4.59 -25.38 -19.90
C GLY A 699 3.12 -25.76 -19.72
N ASN A 700 2.62 -25.67 -18.48
CA ASN A 700 1.21 -25.90 -18.13
C ASN A 700 0.47 -24.60 -17.78
N GLN A 701 1.02 -23.43 -18.11
CA GLN A 701 0.46 -22.12 -17.77
C GLN A 701 -0.17 -21.43 -18.98
N GLU A 702 -1.27 -20.71 -18.73
CA GLU A 702 -1.97 -19.84 -19.67
C GLU A 702 -2.88 -18.84 -18.92
N THR A 703 -3.15 -17.70 -19.55
CA THR A 703 -4.26 -16.79 -19.21
C THR A 703 -5.17 -16.71 -20.42
N THR A 704 -6.46 -17.01 -20.25
CA THR A 704 -7.40 -17.10 -21.38
C THR A 704 -8.33 -15.89 -21.39
N ILE A 705 -8.33 -15.13 -22.48
CA ILE A 705 -9.29 -14.06 -22.74
C ILE A 705 -10.24 -14.58 -23.82
N GLY A 706 -11.52 -14.71 -23.51
CA GLY A 706 -12.46 -15.33 -24.42
C GLY A 706 -13.86 -14.74 -24.40
N TYR A 707 -14.66 -15.17 -25.37
CA TYR A 707 -16.03 -14.72 -25.57
C TYR A 707 -16.95 -15.90 -25.85
N ASP A 708 -18.07 -15.96 -25.12
CA ASP A 708 -19.18 -16.86 -25.37
C ASP A 708 -20.27 -16.12 -26.17
N PRO A 709 -20.48 -16.46 -27.46
CA PRO A 709 -21.45 -15.77 -28.30
C PRO A 709 -22.91 -16.11 -27.95
N LYS A 710 -23.17 -17.22 -27.26
CA LYS A 710 -24.54 -17.62 -26.87
C LYS A 710 -25.05 -16.75 -25.73
N THR A 711 -24.18 -16.46 -24.76
CA THR A 711 -24.51 -15.62 -23.59
C THR A 711 -24.07 -14.18 -23.74
N SER A 712 -23.37 -13.84 -24.83
CA SER A 712 -22.73 -12.54 -25.06
C SER A 712 -21.76 -12.16 -23.93
N THR A 713 -20.97 -13.10 -23.45
CA THR A 713 -20.12 -12.93 -22.25
C THR A 713 -18.65 -12.82 -22.64
N LEU A 714 -18.02 -11.71 -22.27
CA LEU A 714 -16.56 -11.58 -22.24
C LEU A 714 -16.03 -12.15 -20.93
N PHE A 715 -14.92 -12.87 -20.97
CA PHE A 715 -14.26 -13.35 -19.76
C PHE A 715 -12.74 -13.32 -19.84
N LEU A 716 -12.12 -13.29 -18.67
CA LEU A 716 -10.70 -13.53 -18.44
C LEU A 716 -10.59 -14.70 -17.45
N ASP A 717 -9.79 -15.71 -17.76
CA ASP A 717 -9.56 -16.87 -16.90
C ASP A 717 -8.08 -16.95 -16.53
N ARG A 718 -7.79 -16.69 -15.26
CA ARG A 718 -6.45 -16.74 -14.65
C ARG A 718 -6.15 -18.03 -13.88
N SER A 719 -7.02 -19.04 -13.96
CA SER A 719 -6.88 -20.31 -13.20
C SER A 719 -5.59 -21.08 -13.48
N LYS A 720 -4.95 -20.82 -14.62
CA LYS A 720 -3.66 -21.43 -15.03
C LYS A 720 -2.54 -20.40 -15.16
N SER A 721 -2.68 -19.23 -14.57
CA SER A 721 -1.75 -18.11 -14.78
C SER A 721 -0.59 -18.05 -13.79
N GLY A 722 -0.22 -19.16 -13.16
CA GLY A 722 0.87 -19.19 -12.18
C GLY A 722 0.67 -20.19 -11.06
N GLY A 723 1.53 -20.11 -10.04
CA GLY A 723 1.41 -20.87 -8.79
C GLY A 723 0.92 -20.05 -7.59
N PHE A 724 0.42 -18.83 -7.82
CA PHE A 724 -0.12 -18.00 -6.75
C PHE A 724 -1.54 -18.43 -6.38
N THR A 725 -1.82 -18.56 -5.08
CA THR A 725 -3.13 -18.95 -4.56
C THR A 725 -3.92 -17.71 -4.17
N TYR A 726 -5.01 -17.47 -4.90
CA TYR A 726 -5.98 -16.42 -4.56
C TYR A 726 -6.93 -16.90 -3.45
N PRO A 727 -7.58 -15.98 -2.71
CA PRO A 727 -8.64 -16.33 -1.76
C PRO A 727 -9.74 -17.16 -2.43
N GLU A 728 -10.19 -18.22 -1.75
CA GLU A 728 -11.08 -19.25 -2.32
C GLU A 728 -12.43 -18.70 -2.80
N TYR A 729 -12.93 -17.64 -2.14
CA TYR A 729 -14.20 -17.00 -2.52
C TYR A 729 -14.11 -16.12 -3.78
N MET A 730 -12.90 -15.85 -4.29
CA MET A 730 -12.72 -15.02 -5.48
C MET A 730 -12.71 -15.87 -6.75
N PRO A 731 -13.54 -15.56 -7.76
CA PRO A 731 -13.51 -16.27 -9.02
C PRO A 731 -12.16 -16.08 -9.73
N LEU A 732 -11.60 -17.20 -10.22
CA LEU A 732 -10.43 -17.18 -11.10
C LEU A 732 -10.80 -16.89 -12.56
N LYS A 733 -12.09 -16.93 -12.90
CA LYS A 733 -12.64 -16.59 -14.20
C LYS A 733 -13.63 -15.44 -14.07
N GLN A 734 -13.18 -14.23 -14.38
CA GLN A 734 -14.00 -13.02 -14.36
C GLN A 734 -14.85 -12.95 -15.61
N GLN A 735 -16.11 -12.53 -15.48
CA GLN A 735 -17.08 -12.57 -16.56
C GLN A 735 -17.98 -11.35 -16.55
N VAL A 736 -18.39 -10.92 -17.74
CA VAL A 736 -19.27 -9.77 -17.92
C VAL A 736 -20.04 -9.89 -19.24
N VAL A 737 -21.32 -9.54 -19.21
CA VAL A 737 -22.14 -9.45 -20.43
C VAL A 737 -21.67 -8.26 -21.25
N MET A 738 -21.20 -8.53 -22.45
CA MET A 738 -20.79 -7.55 -23.45
C MET A 738 -21.49 -7.87 -24.78
N LYS A 739 -22.60 -7.18 -25.03
CA LYS A 739 -23.37 -7.34 -26.28
C LYS A 739 -22.52 -6.96 -27.50
N PRO A 740 -22.60 -7.70 -28.62
CA PRO A 740 -21.94 -7.31 -29.87
C PRO A 740 -22.47 -5.97 -30.40
N VAL A 741 -21.58 -5.15 -30.96
CA VAL A 741 -21.94 -3.91 -31.66
C VAL A 741 -21.91 -4.19 -33.16
N ASN A 742 -23.06 -4.08 -33.82
CA ASN A 742 -23.21 -4.41 -35.25
C ASN A 742 -22.69 -5.82 -35.60
N GLY A 743 -23.05 -6.81 -34.78
CA GLY A 743 -22.68 -8.22 -34.99
C GLY A 743 -21.22 -8.56 -34.67
N LYS A 744 -20.47 -7.63 -34.08
CA LYS A 744 -19.03 -7.76 -33.85
C LYS A 744 -18.65 -7.44 -32.42
N ILE A 745 -17.50 -7.97 -32.00
CA ILE A 745 -16.82 -7.52 -30.78
C ILE A 745 -15.40 -7.08 -31.10
N GLN A 746 -14.95 -6.06 -30.38
CA GLN A 746 -13.57 -5.56 -30.46
C GLN A 746 -12.90 -5.74 -29.11
N LEU A 747 -11.67 -6.25 -29.11
CA LEU A 747 -10.85 -6.40 -27.91
C LEU A 747 -9.50 -5.70 -28.11
N GLN A 748 -9.10 -4.92 -27.12
CA GLN A 748 -7.74 -4.41 -26.97
C GLN A 748 -7.17 -4.95 -25.65
N ILE A 749 -6.09 -5.71 -25.72
CA ILE A 749 -5.53 -6.46 -24.60
C ILE A 749 -4.10 -5.99 -24.38
N PHE A 750 -3.78 -5.58 -23.16
CA PHE A 750 -2.41 -5.27 -22.73
C PHE A 750 -1.91 -6.39 -21.83
N VAL A 751 -0.73 -6.91 -22.13
CA VAL A 751 -0.05 -7.96 -21.35
C VAL A 751 1.27 -7.42 -20.87
N ASP A 752 1.47 -7.36 -19.55
CA ASP A 752 2.77 -7.05 -18.94
C ASP A 752 3.30 -8.28 -18.18
N LYS A 753 4.45 -8.15 -17.51
CA LYS A 753 5.09 -9.28 -16.81
C LYS A 753 4.16 -9.95 -15.79
N SER A 754 3.31 -9.18 -15.12
CA SER A 754 2.41 -9.67 -14.08
C SER A 754 0.98 -9.13 -14.14
N SER A 755 0.52 -8.69 -15.32
CA SER A 755 -0.86 -8.21 -15.48
C SER A 755 -1.40 -8.42 -16.89
N VAL A 756 -2.72 -8.49 -16.97
CA VAL A 756 -3.50 -8.44 -18.21
C VAL A 756 -4.65 -7.44 -18.01
N GLU A 757 -4.74 -6.45 -18.90
CA GLU A 757 -5.84 -5.49 -18.97
C GLU A 757 -6.59 -5.66 -20.30
N VAL A 758 -7.89 -5.93 -20.26
CA VAL A 758 -8.74 -6.15 -21.43
C VAL A 758 -9.76 -5.02 -21.55
N PHE A 759 -9.83 -4.40 -22.72
CA PHE A 759 -10.80 -3.36 -23.06
C PHE A 759 -11.69 -3.84 -24.21
N GLY A 760 -12.97 -4.04 -23.90
CA GLY A 760 -13.98 -4.53 -24.82
C GLY A 760 -14.80 -3.39 -25.44
N ASN A 761 -15.07 -3.49 -26.74
CA ASN A 761 -15.91 -2.56 -27.51
C ASN A 761 -15.58 -1.08 -27.27
N ASN A 762 -14.33 -0.70 -27.51
CA ASN A 762 -13.81 0.66 -27.30
C ASN A 762 -13.91 1.16 -25.85
N GLY A 763 -13.76 0.24 -24.89
CA GLY A 763 -13.69 0.57 -23.48
C GLY A 763 -15.03 0.58 -22.75
N LEU A 764 -16.11 0.13 -23.37
CA LEU A 764 -17.42 0.00 -22.71
C LEU A 764 -17.37 -1.01 -21.54
N VAL A 765 -16.46 -1.97 -21.63
CA VAL A 765 -16.18 -2.97 -20.62
C VAL A 765 -14.68 -3.07 -20.42
N SER A 766 -14.23 -3.17 -19.17
CA SER A 766 -12.84 -3.47 -18.84
C SER A 766 -12.71 -4.62 -17.83
N ILE A 767 -11.65 -5.41 -17.95
CA ILE A 767 -11.26 -6.46 -16.99
C ILE A 767 -9.76 -6.32 -16.73
N THR A 768 -9.38 -6.14 -15.47
CA THR A 768 -7.99 -5.98 -15.02
C THR A 768 -7.59 -7.05 -14.02
N ASP A 769 -6.59 -7.85 -14.37
CA ASP A 769 -6.10 -8.95 -13.55
C ASP A 769 -4.57 -8.90 -13.40
N GLN A 770 -4.10 -9.02 -12.17
CA GLN A 770 -2.74 -9.48 -11.89
C GLN A 770 -2.63 -10.97 -12.23
N ILE A 771 -1.47 -11.35 -12.74
CA ILE A 771 -1.10 -12.73 -13.05
C ILE A 771 0.35 -12.99 -12.62
N PHE A 772 0.67 -14.20 -12.17
CA PHE A 772 2.00 -14.54 -11.65
C PHE A 772 2.58 -15.75 -12.38
N SER A 773 2.62 -15.67 -13.70
CA SER A 773 3.12 -16.72 -14.59
C SER A 773 4.64 -16.74 -14.63
N ASN A 774 5.24 -17.91 -14.87
CA ASN A 774 6.69 -18.04 -15.03
C ASN A 774 7.19 -17.13 -16.15
N ASP A 775 8.40 -16.57 -16.00
CA ASP A 775 8.94 -15.68 -17.05
C ASP A 775 9.08 -16.40 -18.39
N SER A 776 9.28 -17.72 -18.42
CA SER A 776 9.35 -18.51 -19.67
C SER A 776 8.00 -18.64 -20.41
N SER A 777 6.87 -18.36 -19.76
CA SER A 777 5.53 -18.47 -20.33
C SER A 777 5.20 -17.22 -21.13
N LYS A 778 5.63 -17.20 -22.41
CA LYS A 778 5.56 -16.02 -23.31
C LYS A 778 4.69 -16.24 -24.56
N GLY A 779 4.19 -17.45 -24.77
CA GLY A 779 3.45 -17.80 -25.98
C GLY A 779 2.08 -17.12 -26.06
N VAL A 780 1.58 -16.98 -27.28
CA VAL A 780 0.23 -16.49 -27.58
C VAL A 780 -0.49 -17.49 -28.48
N GLN A 781 -1.78 -17.70 -28.23
CA GLN A 781 -2.60 -18.62 -29.02
C GLN A 781 -3.97 -18.02 -29.33
N LEU A 782 -4.37 -18.10 -30.61
CA LEU A 782 -5.72 -17.82 -31.03
C LEU A 782 -6.51 -19.14 -31.02
N TYR A 783 -7.71 -19.16 -30.44
CA TYR A 783 -8.47 -20.40 -30.28
C TYR A 783 -9.97 -20.24 -30.56
N SER A 784 -10.61 -21.36 -30.87
CA SER A 784 -12.07 -21.49 -31.01
C SER A 784 -12.49 -22.91 -30.65
N THR A 785 -13.51 -23.03 -29.81
CA THR A 785 -14.03 -24.28 -29.24
C THR A 785 -15.48 -24.48 -29.68
N GLY A 786 -15.88 -25.73 -29.93
CA GLY A 786 -17.27 -26.09 -30.25
C GLY A 786 -17.77 -25.62 -31.62
N GLY A 787 -16.92 -25.00 -32.44
CA GLY A 787 -17.29 -24.53 -33.77
C GLY A 787 -16.20 -23.66 -34.39
N LYS A 788 -16.60 -22.79 -35.33
CA LYS A 788 -15.72 -21.84 -36.01
C LYS A 788 -16.11 -20.40 -35.67
N THR A 789 -15.13 -19.50 -35.67
CA THR A 789 -15.32 -18.05 -35.59
C THR A 789 -14.51 -17.34 -36.67
N SER A 790 -15.00 -16.18 -37.12
CA SER A 790 -14.29 -15.33 -38.07
C SER A 790 -13.59 -14.19 -37.35
N VAL A 791 -12.32 -13.96 -37.68
CA VAL A 791 -11.51 -12.85 -37.16
C VAL A 791 -11.26 -11.88 -38.31
N ASN A 792 -11.91 -10.72 -38.25
CA ASN A 792 -11.81 -9.69 -39.28
C ASN A 792 -10.42 -9.05 -39.25
N SER A 793 -9.93 -8.77 -38.05
CA SER A 793 -8.57 -8.26 -37.86
C SER A 793 -7.97 -8.71 -36.53
N LEU A 794 -6.66 -8.98 -36.52
CA LEU A 794 -5.87 -9.18 -35.31
C LEU A 794 -4.46 -8.66 -35.53
N LYS A 795 -3.95 -7.86 -34.59
CA LYS A 795 -2.55 -7.40 -34.58
C LYS A 795 -1.95 -7.62 -33.20
N VAL A 796 -0.70 -8.08 -33.19
CA VAL A 796 0.09 -8.26 -31.96
C VAL A 796 1.31 -7.35 -32.03
N TYR A 797 1.34 -6.32 -31.19
CA TYR A 797 2.43 -5.38 -31.06
C TYR A 797 3.27 -5.71 -29.82
N PRO A 798 4.58 -5.92 -29.96
CA PRO A 798 5.47 -5.86 -28.82
C PRO A 798 5.55 -4.44 -28.29
N LEU A 799 5.55 -4.29 -26.98
CA LEU A 799 5.75 -3.01 -26.32
C LEU A 799 7.17 -2.95 -25.76
N LYS A 800 7.86 -1.83 -26.03
CA LYS A 800 9.11 -1.48 -25.33
C LYS A 800 8.80 -1.20 -23.86
N SER A 801 9.76 -1.43 -22.98
CA SER A 801 9.68 -0.91 -21.61
C SER A 801 9.64 0.62 -21.66
N ALA A 802 8.74 1.22 -20.88
CA ALA A 802 8.77 2.65 -20.64
C ALA A 802 9.96 3.01 -19.74
N THR A 803 10.33 4.29 -19.75
CA THR A 803 11.44 4.81 -18.93
C THR A 803 10.91 5.12 -17.53
N PHE A 804 11.51 4.48 -16.55
CA PHE A 804 11.30 4.78 -15.14
C PHE A 804 12.62 5.26 -14.60
N THR A 805 12.66 6.50 -14.14
CA THR A 805 13.84 7.08 -13.51
C THR A 805 13.64 6.96 -12.02
N PRO A 806 14.37 6.05 -11.35
CA PRO A 806 14.28 5.94 -9.91
C PRO A 806 14.79 7.22 -9.26
N ASN A 807 14.41 7.44 -8.01
CA ASN A 807 15.03 8.48 -7.17
C ASN A 807 16.42 8.01 -6.66
N VAL A 808 17.23 7.38 -7.53
CA VAL A 808 18.62 6.96 -7.28
C VAL A 808 19.63 8.04 -7.64
N ASN A 809 19.21 9.02 -8.44
CA ASN A 809 19.97 10.26 -8.65
C ASN A 809 19.77 11.23 -7.49
N LYS A 810 19.74 10.68 -6.27
CA LYS A 810 19.95 11.45 -5.07
C LYS A 810 21.32 12.10 -5.26
N THR A 811 21.34 13.40 -5.54
CA THR A 811 22.55 14.18 -5.28
C THR A 811 22.80 13.92 -3.80
N LEU A 812 23.82 13.10 -3.51
CA LEU A 812 24.08 12.70 -2.15
C LEU A 812 24.22 14.01 -1.36
N PRO A 813 23.50 14.18 -0.25
CA PRO A 813 23.54 15.42 0.53
C PRO A 813 24.91 15.62 1.22
N TYR A 814 25.90 14.79 0.87
CA TYR A 814 27.25 14.76 1.38
C TYR A 814 28.25 14.50 0.25
N ASP A 815 29.42 15.12 0.36
CA ASP A 815 30.60 14.76 -0.42
C ASP A 815 31.23 13.52 0.22
N GLN A 816 31.24 12.39 -0.50
CA GLN A 816 31.79 11.11 -0.03
C GLN A 816 33.24 11.20 0.48
N ASN A 817 34.02 12.19 0.03
CA ASN A 817 35.40 12.40 0.44
C ASN A 817 35.56 13.30 1.68
N LYS A 818 34.47 13.89 2.17
CA LYS A 818 34.46 14.82 3.32
C LYS A 818 33.58 14.34 4.49
N VAL A 819 33.04 13.12 4.40
CA VAL A 819 32.23 12.54 5.47
C VAL A 819 33.14 12.18 6.65
N PRO A 820 32.84 12.61 7.89
CA PRO A 820 33.60 12.22 9.08
C PRO A 820 33.42 10.73 9.36
N ASN A 821 34.29 10.13 10.18
CA ASN A 821 34.11 8.73 10.58
C ASN A 821 33.22 8.58 11.82
N ASN A 822 32.87 9.68 12.50
CA ASN A 822 32.08 9.68 13.72
C ASN A 822 30.71 10.35 13.56
N ILE A 823 29.80 10.06 14.50
CA ILE A 823 28.56 10.79 14.70
C ILE A 823 28.86 12.02 15.56
N ILE A 824 28.50 13.21 15.08
CA ILE A 824 28.60 14.46 15.83
C ILE A 824 27.53 14.41 16.91
N ASN A 825 27.94 14.59 18.17
CA ASN A 825 27.03 14.60 19.33
C ASN A 825 26.16 13.33 19.41
N GLY A 826 26.74 12.16 19.14
CA GLY A 826 26.05 10.86 19.24
C GLY A 826 25.64 10.46 20.65
N ASN A 827 26.24 11.11 21.66
CA ASN A 827 25.91 10.95 23.08
C ASN A 827 25.07 12.12 23.64
N PHE A 828 24.65 13.08 22.80
CA PHE A 828 23.77 14.20 23.17
C PHE A 828 24.27 15.15 24.29
N GLU A 829 25.51 15.01 24.76
CA GLU A 829 26.09 15.77 25.88
C GLU A 829 26.27 17.27 25.64
N THR A 830 26.09 17.74 24.40
CA THR A 830 26.03 19.19 24.12
C THR A 830 24.74 19.84 24.63
N GLY A 831 23.76 19.04 25.07
CA GLY A 831 22.46 19.52 25.56
C GLY A 831 21.55 20.07 24.46
N ASN A 832 21.88 19.79 23.20
CA ASN A 832 21.08 20.17 22.02
C ASN A 832 21.24 19.12 20.91
N LEU A 833 20.63 19.37 19.75
CA LEU A 833 20.63 18.45 18.59
C LEU A 833 21.72 18.78 17.55
N THR A 834 22.85 19.37 17.94
CA THR A 834 23.96 19.67 17.01
C THR A 834 24.38 18.39 16.29
N GLY A 835 24.50 18.44 14.96
CA GLY A 835 24.84 17.26 14.16
C GLY A 835 23.65 16.36 13.82
N TRP A 836 22.44 16.70 14.25
CA TRP A 836 21.21 15.98 13.93
C TRP A 836 20.22 16.91 13.21
N THR A 837 19.37 16.32 12.38
CA THR A 837 18.37 17.04 11.58
C THR A 837 17.05 16.29 11.70
N ALA A 838 16.03 16.98 12.21
CA ALA A 838 14.67 16.48 12.14
C ALA A 838 14.21 16.51 10.68
N SER A 839 13.64 15.41 10.21
CA SER A 839 13.01 15.33 8.89
C SER A 839 11.51 15.11 9.05
N GLY A 840 10.72 15.77 8.21
CA GLY A 840 9.26 15.80 8.31
C GLY A 840 8.74 17.10 8.94
N ASN A 841 7.43 17.17 9.18
CA ASN A 841 6.73 18.39 9.57
C ASN A 841 6.70 18.67 11.09
N SER A 842 7.37 17.83 11.89
CA SER A 842 7.42 17.95 13.36
C SER A 842 8.87 18.11 13.88
N PRO A 843 9.50 19.28 13.71
CA PRO A 843 10.87 19.52 14.20
C PRO A 843 10.97 19.49 15.74
N GLU A 844 9.83 19.62 16.43
CA GLU A 844 9.74 19.68 17.89
C GLU A 844 9.61 18.31 18.55
N THR A 845 9.51 17.21 17.79
CA THR A 845 9.31 15.88 18.35
C THR A 845 10.46 15.47 19.26
N PHE A 846 11.70 15.79 18.90
CA PHE A 846 12.87 15.33 19.64
C PHE A 846 13.55 16.48 20.38
N ALA A 847 13.99 16.22 21.61
CA ALA A 847 14.80 17.15 22.38
C ALA A 847 15.85 16.44 23.23
N ALA A 848 16.91 17.16 23.58
CA ALA A 848 17.89 16.70 24.56
C ALA A 848 17.32 16.92 25.97
N SER A 849 17.19 15.85 26.75
CA SER A 849 16.69 15.87 28.12
C SER A 849 17.83 15.66 29.11
N SER A 850 17.82 16.41 30.22
CA SER A 850 18.73 16.19 31.35
C SER A 850 18.08 15.45 32.53
N ALA A 851 16.91 14.83 32.33
CA ALA A 851 16.20 14.14 33.39
C ALA A 851 17.09 13.05 34.04
N SER A 852 17.23 13.08 35.36
CA SER A 852 18.00 12.08 36.11
C SER A 852 17.16 10.91 36.59
N THR A 853 15.87 11.15 36.82
CA THR A 853 14.94 10.17 37.35
C THR A 853 13.62 10.22 36.62
N TYR A 854 12.94 9.07 36.52
CA TYR A 854 11.61 8.93 35.96
C TYR A 854 10.62 8.48 37.02
N TRP A 855 9.36 8.86 36.80
CA TRP A 855 8.22 8.61 37.68
C TRP A 855 8.47 9.27 39.05
N ASN A 856 7.45 9.59 39.84
CA ASN A 856 7.61 10.42 41.05
C ASN A 856 8.42 9.73 42.19
N ASP A 857 9.07 8.59 41.89
CA ASP A 857 9.59 7.60 42.81
C ASP A 857 11.13 7.46 42.73
N ASN A 858 11.83 8.43 42.09
CA ASN A 858 13.29 8.51 41.98
C ASN A 858 13.99 7.33 41.26
N HIS A 859 13.31 6.64 40.32
CA HIS A 859 13.96 5.61 39.52
C HIS A 859 14.94 6.22 38.50
N SER A 860 16.14 5.66 38.38
CA SER A 860 17.20 6.18 37.49
C SER A 860 17.04 5.66 36.07
N TYR A 861 17.14 6.56 35.08
CA TYR A 861 17.19 6.20 33.65
C TYR A 861 18.37 5.27 33.28
N ASN A 862 19.42 5.18 34.11
CA ASN A 862 20.68 4.49 33.78
C ASN A 862 21.37 5.01 32.51
N LYS A 863 21.12 6.30 32.18
CA LYS A 863 21.76 7.02 31.08
C LYS A 863 23.27 7.20 31.32
N GLN A 864 24.01 7.52 30.27
CA GLN A 864 25.39 8.00 30.37
C GLN A 864 25.41 9.53 30.33
N GLY A 865 26.35 10.13 31.06
CA GLY A 865 26.49 11.59 31.05
C GLY A 865 25.27 12.34 31.62
N LYS A 866 25.10 13.58 31.15
CA LYS A 866 24.09 14.52 31.64
C LYS A 866 22.84 14.54 30.77
N TYR A 867 22.96 14.35 29.46
CA TYR A 867 21.89 14.55 28.51
C TYR A 867 21.64 13.30 27.67
N PHE A 868 20.39 13.07 27.27
CA PHE A 868 20.01 12.01 26.33
C PHE A 868 18.97 12.55 25.35
N LEU A 869 18.76 11.87 24.23
CA LEU A 869 17.69 12.17 23.29
C LEU A 869 16.37 11.57 23.77
N SER A 870 15.28 12.33 23.73
CA SER A 870 13.95 11.81 23.99
C SER A 870 12.93 12.45 23.04
N SER A 871 11.96 11.65 22.58
CA SER A 871 10.75 12.17 21.92
C SER A 871 9.62 12.52 22.90
N GLY A 872 9.69 12.10 24.16
CA GLY A 872 8.63 12.33 25.15
C GLY A 872 8.70 13.68 25.87
N VAL A 873 9.72 14.51 25.61
CA VAL A 873 9.92 15.80 26.33
C VAL A 873 8.73 16.74 26.17
N ASN A 874 8.13 16.75 24.98
CA ASN A 874 7.00 17.63 24.67
C ASN A 874 5.64 16.91 24.81
N GLY A 875 5.64 15.62 25.14
CA GLY A 875 4.47 14.76 25.29
C GLY A 875 4.49 13.57 24.35
N ASP A 876 3.69 12.56 24.69
CA ASP A 876 3.65 11.24 24.02
C ASP A 876 2.91 11.28 22.66
N ASP A 877 2.27 12.39 22.32
CA ASP A 877 1.54 12.56 21.05
C ASP A 877 2.43 13.09 19.91
N TYR A 878 3.69 13.41 20.17
CA TYR A 878 4.60 13.95 19.15
C TYR A 878 5.18 12.84 18.28
N ARG A 879 5.17 13.08 16.97
CA ARG A 879 5.64 12.10 15.96
C ARG A 879 6.67 12.70 15.04
N GLY A 880 7.67 11.94 14.63
CA GLY A 880 8.68 12.44 13.71
C GLY A 880 9.87 11.52 13.53
N VAL A 881 10.84 12.00 12.74
CA VAL A 881 12.09 11.30 12.46
C VAL A 881 13.27 12.24 12.68
N LEU A 882 14.25 11.80 13.45
CA LEU A 882 15.54 12.48 13.63
C LEU A 882 16.63 11.72 12.88
N LYS A 883 17.49 12.44 12.16
CA LYS A 883 18.61 11.88 11.41
C LYS A 883 19.93 12.46 11.89
N SER A 884 20.96 11.64 12.08
CA SER A 884 22.31 12.12 12.39
C SER A 884 22.97 12.72 11.15
N ASN A 885 24.14 13.32 11.33
CA ASN A 885 25.08 13.54 10.24
C ASN A 885 25.46 12.21 9.60
N TYR A 886 25.86 12.28 8.35
CA TYR A 886 26.50 11.15 7.67
C TYR A 886 27.86 10.87 8.30
N PHE A 887 28.19 9.59 8.46
CA PHE A 887 29.50 9.13 8.88
C PHE A 887 29.97 7.96 8.02
N LYS A 888 31.27 7.82 7.81
CA LYS A 888 31.85 6.67 7.12
C LYS A 888 32.20 5.58 8.14
N LEU A 889 31.61 4.40 7.99
CA LEU A 889 31.87 3.30 8.92
C LEU A 889 33.29 2.78 8.74
N ASP A 890 34.05 2.64 9.83
CA ASP A 890 35.41 2.12 9.82
C ASP A 890 35.68 1.19 11.04
N GLY A 891 36.95 1.02 11.43
CA GLY A 891 37.31 0.27 12.63
C GLY A 891 36.93 -1.21 12.55
N ASN A 892 36.29 -1.72 13.62
CA ASN A 892 35.76 -3.09 13.67
C ASN A 892 34.31 -3.18 13.16
N GLY A 893 33.71 -2.07 12.71
CA GLY A 893 32.34 -2.00 12.21
C GLY A 893 31.26 -2.24 13.27
N LYS A 894 31.58 -2.25 14.56
CA LYS A 894 30.59 -2.36 15.64
C LYS A 894 30.01 -1.01 16.00
N ILE A 895 28.70 -0.99 16.24
CA ILE A 895 27.96 0.18 16.69
C ILE A 895 27.20 -0.22 17.96
N ASN A 896 27.26 0.59 19.01
CA ASN A 896 26.47 0.36 20.21
C ASN A 896 25.85 1.66 20.70
N PHE A 897 24.72 1.55 21.39
CA PHE A 897 23.98 2.69 21.93
C PHE A 897 23.05 2.23 23.05
N LEU A 898 22.55 3.18 23.82
CA LEU A 898 21.50 2.98 24.80
C LEU A 898 20.14 3.34 24.17
N VAL A 899 19.12 2.51 24.42
CA VAL A 899 17.73 2.78 24.03
C VAL A 899 16.77 2.44 25.16
N SER A 900 15.69 3.22 25.31
CA SER A 900 14.56 2.95 26.21
C SER A 900 13.27 3.53 25.63
N GLY A 901 12.16 3.46 26.36
CA GLY A 901 10.83 3.86 25.89
C GLY A 901 10.04 2.71 25.27
N GLY A 902 9.13 3.04 24.35
CA GLY A 902 8.19 2.13 23.71
C GLY A 902 8.81 1.04 22.85
N ASN A 903 8.10 -0.09 22.72
CA ASN A 903 8.53 -1.33 22.05
C ASN A 903 7.73 -1.60 20.75
N GLN A 904 7.36 -0.56 20.00
CA GLN A 904 6.67 -0.71 18.72
C GLN A 904 7.70 -0.73 17.60
N ALA A 905 8.27 -1.89 17.28
CA ALA A 905 9.44 -2.00 16.38
C ALA A 905 9.24 -1.46 14.95
N ASP A 906 8.00 -1.26 14.50
CA ASP A 906 7.61 -0.70 13.20
C ASP A 906 7.25 0.80 13.25
N ARG A 907 7.07 1.37 14.45
CA ARG A 907 6.69 2.77 14.67
C ARG A 907 7.67 3.56 15.54
N GLN A 908 8.45 2.91 16.39
CA GLN A 908 9.36 3.48 17.37
C GLN A 908 10.67 2.73 17.36
N TYR A 909 11.69 3.28 16.70
CA TYR A 909 12.94 2.57 16.58
C TYR A 909 14.12 3.47 16.22
N VAL A 910 15.31 3.01 16.59
CA VAL A 910 16.59 3.49 16.09
C VAL A 910 17.00 2.59 14.93
N ALA A 911 17.47 3.17 13.83
CA ALA A 911 17.95 2.45 12.66
C ALA A 911 19.35 2.92 12.22
N LEU A 912 20.17 1.97 11.77
CA LEU A 912 21.35 2.26 10.97
C LEU A 912 20.95 2.28 9.49
N VAL A 913 21.23 3.38 8.80
CA VAL A 913 20.75 3.58 7.43
C VAL A 913 21.92 3.81 6.48
N ARG A 914 21.88 3.15 5.32
CA ARG A 914 22.86 3.35 4.26
C ARG A 914 22.60 4.67 3.54
N GLY A 915 23.62 5.53 3.48
CA GLY A 915 23.49 6.86 2.90
C GLY A 915 23.35 6.90 1.38
N SER A 916 23.58 5.81 0.65
CA SER A 916 23.50 5.78 -0.82
C SER A 916 22.09 5.51 -1.35
N ASP A 917 21.26 4.79 -0.60
CA ASP A 917 19.95 4.30 -1.02
C ASP A 917 18.88 4.42 0.08
N ASP A 918 19.21 5.06 1.22
CA ASP A 918 18.37 5.18 2.43
C ASP A 918 17.85 3.84 2.99
N LYS A 919 18.51 2.74 2.67
CA LYS A 919 18.12 1.41 3.16
C LYS A 919 18.43 1.27 4.65
N GLU A 920 17.42 0.93 5.44
CA GLU A 920 17.61 0.52 6.83
C GLU A 920 18.31 -0.85 6.89
N LEU A 921 19.43 -0.91 7.60
CA LEU A 921 20.31 -2.08 7.69
C LEU A 921 20.13 -2.84 9.00
N PHE A 922 19.86 -2.11 10.08
CA PHE A 922 19.58 -2.61 11.42
C PHE A 922 18.53 -1.71 12.06
N THR A 923 17.68 -2.28 12.92
CA THR A 923 16.75 -1.54 13.76
C THR A 923 16.76 -2.07 15.19
N ALA A 924 16.40 -1.22 16.16
CA ALA A 924 16.16 -1.60 17.54
C ALA A 924 15.14 -0.64 18.18
N THR A 925 14.31 -1.15 19.07
CA THR A 925 13.27 -0.39 19.77
C THR A 925 13.47 -0.47 21.30
N GLY A 926 12.67 0.25 22.08
CA GLY A 926 12.65 0.16 23.53
C GLY A 926 12.02 -1.16 24.02
N THR A 927 11.67 -1.22 25.31
CA THR A 927 11.08 -2.42 25.93
C THR A 927 9.87 -2.09 26.80
N ASN A 928 9.24 -0.94 26.55
CA ASN A 928 8.25 -0.32 27.45
C ASN A 928 8.83 -0.13 28.86
N ASP A 929 10.05 0.42 28.91
CA ASP A 929 10.77 0.75 30.14
C ASP A 929 11.55 2.05 29.92
N GLU A 930 11.60 2.93 30.91
CA GLU A 930 12.39 4.17 30.87
C GLU A 930 13.88 3.88 31.10
N ALA A 931 14.20 2.79 31.80
CA ALA A 931 15.58 2.39 32.03
C ALA A 931 16.27 2.00 30.71
N PHE A 932 17.39 2.66 30.43
CA PHE A 932 18.21 2.38 29.26
C PHE A 932 18.78 0.98 29.26
N ARG A 933 18.69 0.33 28.10
CA ARG A 933 19.40 -0.93 27.80
C ARG A 933 20.41 -0.71 26.67
N ARG A 934 21.52 -1.44 26.72
CA ARG A 934 22.55 -1.43 25.68
C ARG A 934 22.10 -2.28 24.48
N VAL A 935 22.25 -1.73 23.29
CA VAL A 935 22.15 -2.43 22.00
C VAL A 935 23.53 -2.44 21.36
N GLU A 936 23.90 -3.57 20.75
CA GLU A 936 25.11 -3.72 19.95
C GLU A 936 24.74 -4.28 18.57
N TRP A 937 25.23 -3.64 17.52
CA TRP A 937 25.11 -4.07 16.13
C TRP A 937 26.48 -4.39 15.56
N ASP A 938 26.58 -5.54 14.88
CA ASP A 938 27.74 -5.89 14.05
C ASP A 938 27.47 -5.45 12.60
N ALA A 939 27.95 -4.25 12.26
CA ALA A 939 27.85 -3.68 10.91
C ALA A 939 29.15 -3.88 10.09
N SER A 940 30.01 -4.83 10.47
CA SER A 940 31.33 -5.06 9.84
C SER A 940 31.27 -5.26 8.31
N LYS A 941 30.19 -5.85 7.78
CA LYS A 941 29.96 -5.99 6.33
C LYS A 941 29.84 -4.67 5.56
N TYR A 942 29.62 -3.56 6.26
CA TYR A 942 29.40 -2.22 5.68
C TYR A 942 30.59 -1.28 5.94
N ILE A 943 31.74 -1.79 6.41
CA ILE A 943 32.95 -0.99 6.59
C ILE A 943 33.34 -0.31 5.26
N GLY A 944 33.55 1.00 5.31
CA GLY A 944 33.84 1.85 4.16
C GLY A 944 32.60 2.50 3.53
N GLU A 945 31.40 2.05 3.85
CA GLU A 945 30.15 2.69 3.42
C GLU A 945 29.87 3.97 4.22
N VAL A 946 29.18 4.92 3.59
CA VAL A 946 28.66 6.11 4.28
C VAL A 946 27.26 5.79 4.82
N LEU A 947 27.09 5.93 6.12
CA LEU A 947 25.90 5.59 6.89
C LEU A 947 25.39 6.80 7.67
N TYR A 948 24.19 6.71 8.23
CA TYR A 948 23.67 7.63 9.25
C TYR A 948 22.75 6.88 10.22
N ILE A 949 22.51 7.45 11.40
CA ILE A 949 21.52 6.94 12.35
C ILE A 949 20.20 7.68 12.15
N LYS A 950 19.11 6.93 12.15
CA LYS A 950 17.73 7.43 12.12
C LYS A 950 17.03 7.04 13.40
N VAL A 951 16.35 7.96 14.07
CA VAL A 951 15.46 7.70 15.21
C VAL A 951 14.04 8.03 14.76
N VAL A 952 13.12 7.10 14.93
CA VAL A 952 11.74 7.17 14.44
C VAL A 952 10.80 7.08 15.63
N ASP A 953 9.79 7.95 15.67
CA ASP A 953 8.65 7.84 16.57
C ASP A 953 7.34 8.21 15.85
N TYR A 954 6.48 7.23 15.64
CA TYR A 954 5.17 7.36 15.00
C TYR A 954 4.04 6.76 15.84
N ASN A 955 4.33 6.40 17.09
CA ASN A 955 3.32 5.79 17.97
C ASN A 955 2.41 6.88 18.58
N VAL A 956 1.34 6.46 19.25
CA VAL A 956 0.52 7.29 20.16
C VAL A 956 0.05 6.46 21.35
N GLY A 957 -0.23 7.13 22.48
CA GLY A 957 -0.72 6.51 23.71
C GLY A 957 0.38 6.12 24.70
N ASP A 958 0.09 5.20 25.61
CA ASP A 958 1.06 4.79 26.64
C ASP A 958 2.35 4.27 26.01
N TRP A 959 3.50 4.73 26.53
CA TRP A 959 4.84 4.44 25.99
C TRP A 959 5.08 4.98 24.58
N SER A 960 4.37 6.03 24.19
CA SER A 960 4.55 6.68 22.89
C SER A 960 5.73 7.67 22.87
N HIS A 961 6.90 7.18 23.30
CA HIS A 961 8.16 7.85 23.18
C HIS A 961 9.32 6.85 23.02
N ILE A 962 10.42 7.30 22.46
CA ILE A 962 11.69 6.57 22.42
C ILE A 962 12.81 7.47 22.96
N ASN A 963 13.66 6.88 23.80
CA ASN A 963 14.84 7.55 24.32
C ASN A 963 16.10 6.89 23.74
N VAL A 964 17.10 7.70 23.40
CA VAL A 964 18.37 7.24 22.84
C VAL A 964 19.54 7.97 23.48
N ASP A 965 20.60 7.24 23.80
CA ASP A 965 21.79 7.82 24.42
C ASP A 965 23.06 7.06 23.99
N ASP A 966 24.22 7.69 24.19
CA ASP A 966 25.55 7.06 24.11
C ASP A 966 25.79 6.27 22.82
N ILE A 967 25.45 6.85 21.66
CA ILE A 967 25.67 6.22 20.36
C ILE A 967 27.15 6.27 20.00
N ASN A 968 27.77 5.09 20.05
CA ASN A 968 29.17 4.87 19.78
C ASN A 968 29.36 4.05 18.51
N VAL A 969 30.12 4.62 17.58
CA VAL A 969 30.71 3.92 16.44
C VAL A 969 32.15 3.58 16.85
N SER A 970 32.50 2.30 17.02
CA SER A 970 33.76 1.91 17.68
C SER A 970 35.00 2.33 16.89
N HIS A 971 35.83 3.22 17.46
CA HIS A 971 37.09 3.69 16.85
C HIS A 971 38.31 3.52 17.77
N PHE A 972 39.42 3.04 17.20
CA PHE A 972 40.77 3.29 17.72
C PHE A 972 41.51 4.18 16.70
N ASN A 973 41.52 5.49 16.96
CA ASN A 973 42.10 6.51 16.09
C ASN A 973 43.62 6.46 16.19
N THR A 974 44.27 5.86 15.19
CA THR A 974 45.72 5.82 15.10
C THR A 974 46.22 5.87 13.66
N ASN A 975 47.43 6.42 13.46
CA ASN A 975 48.16 6.26 12.20
C ASN A 975 49.22 5.13 12.26
N LEU A 976 49.35 4.44 13.39
CA LEU A 976 50.23 3.29 13.54
C LEU A 976 49.63 2.07 12.85
N LYS A 977 50.46 1.36 12.07
CA LYS A 977 50.06 0.14 11.37
C LYS A 977 50.65 -1.09 12.06
N ALA A 978 49.90 -2.20 12.00
CA ALA A 978 50.34 -3.51 12.47
C ALA A 978 50.80 -3.54 13.94
N LEU A 979 50.02 -2.90 14.83
CA LEU A 979 50.22 -3.04 16.27
C LEU A 979 50.01 -4.51 16.69
N LYS A 980 50.93 -5.04 17.48
CA LYS A 980 50.87 -6.41 18.02
C LYS A 980 51.20 -6.39 19.50
N SER A 981 50.47 -7.20 20.27
CA SER A 981 50.86 -7.47 21.66
C SER A 981 52.19 -8.21 21.65
N SER A 982 53.17 -7.67 22.38
CA SER A 982 54.38 -8.41 22.74
C SER A 982 54.29 -8.98 24.16
N ASP A 983 53.51 -8.34 25.05
CA ASP A 983 53.20 -8.82 26.40
C ASP A 983 51.91 -8.15 26.90
N GLY A 984 51.21 -8.77 27.86
CA GLY A 984 49.90 -8.34 28.34
C GLY A 984 48.74 -8.68 27.40
N THR A 985 47.52 -8.42 27.86
CA THR A 985 46.28 -8.64 27.12
C THR A 985 45.84 -7.35 26.44
N TRP A 986 45.75 -7.38 25.12
CA TRP A 986 45.37 -6.26 24.26
C TRP A 986 44.40 -6.75 23.18
N GLY A 987 43.31 -6.04 22.93
CA GLY A 987 42.43 -6.40 21.81
C GLY A 987 40.98 -5.93 21.87
N GLU A 988 40.51 -5.43 23.01
CA GLU A 988 39.17 -4.84 23.10
C GLU A 988 39.25 -3.36 22.75
N ILE A 989 38.63 -2.97 21.63
CA ILE A 989 38.44 -1.56 21.27
C ILE A 989 37.08 -1.14 21.84
N GLY A 990 37.14 -0.51 23.02
CA GLY A 990 35.99 0.03 23.73
C GLY A 990 35.76 1.52 23.43
N PRO A 991 34.81 2.18 24.13
CA PRO A 991 34.51 3.60 23.94
C PRO A 991 35.71 4.54 24.19
N TYR A 992 36.72 4.07 24.93
CA TYR A 992 37.95 4.81 25.25
C TYR A 992 39.15 4.46 24.37
N GLY A 993 38.94 3.72 23.26
CA GLY A 993 39.97 3.26 22.35
C GLY A 993 40.48 1.86 22.67
N ILE A 994 41.74 1.54 22.32
CA ILE A 994 42.31 0.20 22.56
C ILE A 994 42.63 0.02 24.05
N GLN A 995 42.13 -1.06 24.66
CA GLN A 995 42.42 -1.38 26.05
C GLN A 995 43.57 -2.38 26.18
N GLY A 996 44.50 -2.07 27.09
CA GLY A 996 45.59 -2.94 27.50
C GLY A 996 45.51 -3.27 28.98
N SER A 997 45.86 -4.50 29.35
CA SER A 997 45.99 -4.92 30.75
C SER A 997 47.19 -5.84 30.98
N SER A 998 47.86 -5.67 32.13
CA SER A 998 48.98 -6.52 32.53
C SER A 998 49.19 -6.53 34.05
N ASN A 999 49.59 -7.68 34.60
CA ASN A 999 50.01 -7.83 35.99
C ASN A 999 51.52 -7.50 36.20
N SER A 1000 52.24 -7.17 35.13
CA SER A 1000 53.65 -6.78 35.14
C SER A 1000 53.84 -5.59 34.21
N ASN A 1001 54.57 -5.72 33.10
CA ASN A 1001 54.65 -4.72 32.02
C ASN A 1001 54.06 -5.33 30.75
N GLY A 1002 52.98 -4.76 30.23
CA GLY A 1002 52.36 -5.12 28.97
C GLY A 1002 52.70 -4.09 27.89
N PHE A 1003 52.96 -4.57 26.67
CA PHE A 1003 53.41 -3.72 25.57
C PHE A 1003 52.65 -4.03 24.27
N TYR A 1004 52.17 -2.98 23.61
CA TYR A 1004 51.50 -3.05 22.31
C TYR A 1004 52.32 -2.29 21.27
N MET A 1005 53.03 -3.03 20.41
CA MET A 1005 54.15 -2.50 19.62
C MET A 1005 53.78 -2.36 18.15
N ALA A 1006 54.11 -1.20 17.56
CA ALA A 1006 54.03 -0.94 16.13
C ALA A 1006 55.41 -1.09 15.47
N SER A 1007 55.44 -1.34 14.16
CA SER A 1007 56.69 -1.58 13.42
C SER A 1007 57.36 -0.38 12.70
N PRO A 1008 56.99 0.91 12.86
CA PRO A 1008 57.79 1.97 12.24
C PRO A 1008 59.12 2.11 12.99
N ASN A 1009 60.24 2.10 12.26
CA ASN A 1009 61.55 2.42 12.85
C ASN A 1009 61.78 3.93 12.71
N ALA A 1010 61.50 4.67 13.78
CA ALA A 1010 61.53 6.14 13.79
C ALA A 1010 62.72 6.65 14.61
N LYS A 1011 63.33 7.76 14.15
CA LYS A 1011 64.48 8.40 14.80
C LYS A 1011 64.09 9.73 15.46
N ASP A 1012 63.63 10.69 14.66
CA ASP A 1012 63.14 11.98 15.12
C ASP A 1012 61.64 12.05 14.84
N PHE A 1013 60.84 12.36 15.85
CA PHE A 1013 59.38 12.36 15.75
C PHE A 1013 58.72 13.06 16.93
N THR A 1014 57.45 13.39 16.74
CA THR A 1014 56.50 13.62 17.84
C THR A 1014 55.59 12.41 17.96
N TYR A 1015 55.54 11.78 19.14
CA TYR A 1015 54.66 10.66 19.41
C TYR A 1015 53.70 11.02 20.55
N GLU A 1016 52.40 10.90 20.29
CA GLU A 1016 51.34 11.33 21.20
C GLU A 1016 50.24 10.29 21.33
N ALA A 1017 49.62 10.21 22.50
CA ALA A 1017 48.41 9.44 22.77
C ALA A 1017 47.60 10.10 23.89
N GLU A 1018 46.29 9.89 23.85
CA GLU A 1018 45.43 10.11 25.00
C GLU A 1018 45.28 8.80 25.79
N ILE A 1019 45.48 8.88 27.10
CA ILE A 1019 45.32 7.76 28.02
C ILE A 1019 44.20 8.04 29.02
N SER A 1020 43.39 7.03 29.30
CA SER A 1020 42.29 7.10 30.27
C SER A 1020 42.04 5.75 30.95
N ASN A 1021 41.11 5.74 31.91
CA ASN A 1021 40.63 4.54 32.58
C ASN A 1021 41.74 3.70 33.25
N LEU A 1022 42.66 4.37 33.97
CA LEU A 1022 43.76 3.71 34.67
C LEU A 1022 43.24 2.99 35.92
N THR A 1023 43.06 1.67 35.83
CA THR A 1023 42.44 0.86 36.88
C THR A 1023 43.39 -0.21 37.42
N ASP A 1024 43.40 -0.38 38.74
CA ASP A 1024 44.17 -1.42 39.41
C ASP A 1024 43.37 -2.72 39.45
N ALA A 1025 43.54 -3.53 38.40
CA ALA A 1025 42.96 -4.88 38.33
C ALA A 1025 43.83 -5.94 39.04
N SER A 1026 45.07 -5.60 39.45
CA SER A 1026 46.08 -6.54 39.95
C SER A 1026 46.12 -6.67 41.47
N LYS A 1027 45.35 -5.84 42.21
CA LYS A 1027 45.36 -5.73 43.69
C LYS A 1027 46.72 -5.32 44.27
N THR A 1028 47.61 -4.74 43.46
CA THR A 1028 48.96 -4.33 43.89
C THR A 1028 49.03 -2.89 44.39
N ASN A 1029 47.94 -2.13 44.27
CA ASN A 1029 47.85 -0.70 44.57
C ASN A 1029 48.77 0.16 43.68
N THR A 1030 49.23 -0.36 42.54
CA THR A 1030 50.04 0.36 41.55
C THR A 1030 49.47 0.21 40.15
N VAL A 1031 49.35 1.29 39.39
CA VAL A 1031 48.90 1.26 37.99
C VAL A 1031 49.62 2.33 37.20
N ALA A 1032 50.25 1.94 36.09
CA ALA A 1032 50.88 2.88 35.18
C ALA A 1032 50.49 2.61 33.73
N GLY A 1033 50.50 3.64 32.90
CA GLY A 1033 50.36 3.48 31.46
C GLY A 1033 51.03 4.62 30.71
N GLY A 1034 51.45 4.34 29.48
CA GLY A 1034 52.40 5.21 28.81
C GLY A 1034 52.73 4.91 27.36
N LEU A 1035 53.76 5.59 26.86
CA LEU A 1035 54.32 5.47 25.53
C LEU A 1035 55.66 4.72 25.58
N VAL A 1036 55.85 3.82 24.62
CA VAL A 1036 57.12 3.12 24.37
C VAL A 1036 57.74 3.69 23.11
N PHE A 1037 59.04 3.96 23.13
CA PHE A 1037 59.77 4.45 21.96
C PHE A 1037 61.25 4.08 21.97
N GLY A 1038 61.88 4.09 20.79
CA GLY A 1038 63.29 3.68 20.65
C GLY A 1038 63.51 2.20 20.95
N ALA A 1039 62.47 1.38 20.75
CA ALA A 1039 62.53 -0.05 21.02
C ALA A 1039 63.30 -0.82 19.95
N ASP A 1040 64.15 -1.75 20.34
CA ASP A 1040 64.77 -2.71 19.44
C ASP A 1040 63.78 -3.79 18.98
N ASN A 1041 64.22 -4.69 18.09
CA ASN A 1041 63.32 -5.68 17.49
C ASN A 1041 62.73 -6.65 18.51
N ASP A 1042 63.52 -7.02 19.52
CA ASP A 1042 63.22 -8.03 20.54
C ASP A 1042 62.74 -7.39 21.86
N LEU A 1043 62.53 -6.07 21.88
CA LEU A 1043 62.11 -5.29 23.05
C LEU A 1043 63.04 -5.48 24.27
N THR A 1044 64.33 -5.77 24.05
CA THR A 1044 65.35 -5.86 25.10
C THR A 1044 65.84 -4.49 25.55
N LYS A 1045 65.67 -3.47 24.70
CA LYS A 1045 65.97 -2.06 24.99
C LYS A 1045 64.86 -1.18 24.46
N ALA A 1046 64.33 -0.29 25.30
CA ALA A 1046 63.36 0.74 24.94
C ALA A 1046 63.36 1.86 25.97
N TYR A 1047 62.88 3.05 25.60
CA TYR A 1047 62.50 4.08 26.56
C TYR A 1047 60.99 4.01 26.79
N VAL A 1048 60.60 4.15 28.05
CA VAL A 1048 59.20 4.15 28.46
C VAL A 1048 58.91 5.45 29.20
N TYR A 1049 57.92 6.18 28.70
CA TYR A 1049 57.33 7.33 29.36
C TYR A 1049 55.95 6.93 29.85
N ASN A 1050 55.76 6.81 31.16
CA ASN A 1050 54.46 6.50 31.73
C ASN A 1050 54.09 7.42 32.90
N ILE A 1051 52.78 7.42 33.19
CA ILE A 1051 52.20 8.11 34.35
C ILE A 1051 51.65 7.06 35.32
N ASP A 1052 51.84 7.30 36.62
CA ASP A 1052 51.36 6.41 37.68
C ASP A 1052 50.53 7.25 38.69
N PRO A 1053 49.18 7.23 38.57
CA PRO A 1053 48.30 7.92 39.50
C PRO A 1053 48.37 7.41 40.93
N SER A 1054 48.78 6.16 41.15
CA SER A 1054 48.90 5.61 42.51
C SER A 1054 50.08 6.20 43.28
N LYS A 1055 51.12 6.66 42.57
CA LYS A 1055 52.34 7.25 43.15
C LYS A 1055 52.47 8.74 42.92
N ASN A 1056 51.48 9.35 42.25
CA ASN A 1056 51.50 10.75 41.80
C ASN A 1056 52.82 11.10 41.10
N GLU A 1057 53.24 10.24 40.17
CA GLU A 1057 54.53 10.40 39.50
C GLU A 1057 54.49 10.14 38.01
N ILE A 1058 55.43 10.81 37.33
CA ILE A 1058 55.72 10.67 35.92
C ILE A 1058 57.14 10.11 35.80
N ARG A 1059 57.30 9.00 35.07
CA ARG A 1059 58.60 8.35 34.89
C ARG A 1059 59.01 8.31 33.43
N LEU A 1060 60.30 8.54 33.20
CA LEU A 1060 61.00 8.26 31.96
C LEU A 1060 62.17 7.34 32.31
N PHE A 1061 62.12 6.08 31.87
CA PHE A 1061 63.13 5.08 32.24
C PHE A 1061 63.56 4.24 31.04
N ASN A 1062 64.74 3.62 31.17
CA ASN A 1062 65.24 2.67 30.18
C ASN A 1062 64.80 1.25 30.58
N LYS A 1063 64.06 0.56 29.70
CA LYS A 1063 63.58 -0.80 29.94
C LYS A 1063 64.71 -1.81 30.16
N LYS A 1064 65.89 -1.57 29.57
CA LYS A 1064 67.02 -2.50 29.61
C LYS A 1064 67.48 -2.82 31.04
N ASP A 1065 67.55 -1.80 31.90
CA ASP A 1065 68.03 -1.92 33.28
C ASP A 1065 67.04 -1.37 34.32
N GLY A 1066 65.89 -0.86 33.87
CA GLY A 1066 64.84 -0.30 34.72
C GLY A 1066 65.21 1.04 35.35
N LYS A 1067 66.36 1.62 34.99
CA LYS A 1067 66.84 2.88 35.59
C LYS A 1067 66.13 4.07 34.98
N ASP A 1068 65.72 4.99 35.86
CA ASP A 1068 65.15 6.26 35.44
C ASP A 1068 66.22 7.10 34.72
N VAL A 1069 65.84 7.68 33.58
CA VAL A 1069 66.70 8.58 32.80
C VAL A 1069 66.92 9.89 33.56
N VAL A 1070 65.92 10.32 34.32
CA VAL A 1070 65.93 11.43 35.28
C VAL A 1070 65.11 11.05 36.51
N ALA A 1071 65.32 11.71 37.66
CA ALA A 1071 64.49 11.46 38.84
C ALA A 1071 62.99 11.60 38.51
N PRO A 1072 62.12 10.69 38.98
CA PRO A 1072 60.68 10.76 38.74
C PRO A 1072 60.08 12.11 39.14
N VAL A 1073 59.23 12.68 38.28
CA VAL A 1073 58.61 13.98 38.53
C VAL A 1073 57.31 13.78 39.30
N LYS A 1074 57.16 14.44 40.44
CA LYS A 1074 55.93 14.39 41.23
C LYS A 1074 54.86 15.34 40.67
N LYS A 1075 53.68 14.81 40.36
CA LYS A 1075 52.52 15.54 39.85
C LYS A 1075 51.25 14.88 40.39
N THR A 1076 50.28 15.68 40.83
CA THR A 1076 48.98 15.15 41.26
C THR A 1076 48.24 14.56 40.07
N LEU A 1077 47.90 13.29 40.15
CA LEU A 1077 47.24 12.50 39.12
C LEU A 1077 45.98 11.83 39.68
N SER A 1078 44.99 11.56 38.82
CA SER A 1078 43.73 10.90 39.17
C SER A 1078 43.47 9.74 38.21
N ARG A 1079 42.87 8.65 38.72
CA ARG A 1079 42.51 7.48 37.92
C ARG A 1079 41.35 7.75 36.94
N ASP A 1080 40.48 8.68 37.31
CA ASP A 1080 39.26 9.01 36.55
C ASP A 1080 39.48 10.16 35.55
N LYS A 1081 40.71 10.68 35.45
CA LYS A 1081 41.07 11.75 34.52
C LYS A 1081 41.76 11.16 33.28
N SER A 1082 41.44 11.72 32.11
CA SER A 1082 42.17 11.48 30.87
C SER A 1082 43.38 12.42 30.75
N TYR A 1083 44.48 11.90 30.21
CA TYR A 1083 45.73 12.66 30.05
C TYR A 1083 46.23 12.58 28.61
N LYS A 1084 46.81 13.68 28.13
CA LYS A 1084 47.50 13.71 26.84
C LYS A 1084 49.00 13.53 27.07
N LEU A 1085 49.53 12.40 26.62
CA LEU A 1085 50.95 12.09 26.66
C LEU A 1085 51.56 12.50 25.33
N LYS A 1086 52.71 13.19 25.38
CA LYS A 1086 53.46 13.54 24.18
C LYS A 1086 54.95 13.46 24.44
N VAL A 1087 55.68 12.80 23.53
CA VAL A 1087 57.14 12.83 23.48
C VAL A 1087 57.60 13.44 22.16
N VAL A 1088 58.59 14.33 22.23
CA VAL A 1088 59.26 14.93 21.07
C VAL A 1088 60.72 14.53 21.12
N ILE A 1089 61.20 13.88 20.06
CA ILE A 1089 62.57 13.41 19.94
C ILE A 1089 63.25 14.14 18.78
N SER A 1090 64.42 14.70 19.07
CA SER A 1090 65.30 15.35 18.11
C SER A 1090 66.74 14.94 18.39
N GLY A 1091 67.25 13.98 17.63
CA GLY A 1091 68.54 13.36 17.85
C GLY A 1091 68.59 12.61 19.18
N GLN A 1092 69.46 13.06 20.07
CA GLN A 1092 69.63 12.49 21.42
C GLN A 1092 68.83 13.21 22.50
N ASN A 1093 68.08 14.25 22.13
CA ASN A 1093 67.26 15.02 23.07
C ASN A 1093 65.83 14.47 23.12
N ILE A 1094 65.37 14.12 24.32
CA ILE A 1094 64.02 13.63 24.60
C ILE A 1094 63.29 14.70 25.42
N LYS A 1095 62.15 15.16 24.90
CA LYS A 1095 61.23 16.05 25.63
C LYS A 1095 59.91 15.35 25.87
N VAL A 1096 59.46 15.36 27.11
CA VAL A 1096 58.21 14.73 27.54
C VAL A 1096 57.23 15.79 28.02
N TYR A 1097 55.97 15.65 27.61
CA TYR A 1097 54.89 16.55 27.92
C TYR A 1097 53.67 15.78 28.46
N LEU A 1098 53.03 16.35 29.47
CA LEU A 1098 51.73 15.91 29.99
C LEU A 1098 50.75 17.07 29.86
N ASP A 1099 49.61 16.86 29.20
CA ASP A 1099 48.59 17.89 28.95
C ASP A 1099 49.19 19.19 28.36
N ASP A 1100 50.10 18.99 27.39
CA ASP A 1100 50.87 20.03 26.69
C ASP A 1100 51.87 20.84 27.56
N GLU A 1101 51.96 20.57 28.87
CA GLU A 1101 53.01 21.08 29.77
C GLU A 1101 54.30 20.26 29.62
N LYS A 1102 55.45 20.92 29.40
CA LYS A 1102 56.75 20.23 29.32
C LYS A 1102 57.22 19.81 30.71
N ILE A 1103 57.44 18.52 30.92
CA ILE A 1103 57.79 17.94 32.22
C ILE A 1103 59.26 17.50 32.29
N ILE A 1104 59.81 16.94 31.20
CA ILE A 1104 61.19 16.47 31.12
C ILE A 1104 61.84 16.98 29.83
N ASP A 1105 63.10 17.39 29.90
CA ASP A 1105 63.95 17.76 28.77
C ASP A 1105 65.38 17.27 29.05
N VAL A 1106 65.81 16.22 28.37
CA VAL A 1106 67.06 15.51 28.70
C VAL A 1106 67.79 15.04 27.45
N ASN A 1107 69.12 15.02 27.50
CA ASN A 1107 69.96 14.39 26.47
C ASN A 1107 70.39 13.00 26.93
N VAL A 1108 70.23 12.00 26.08
CA VAL A 1108 70.64 10.61 26.31
C VAL A 1108 71.71 10.18 25.32
N THR A 1109 72.70 9.39 25.74
CA THR A 1109 73.84 9.05 24.89
C THR A 1109 73.61 7.83 24.00
N ASP A 1110 72.60 7.01 24.30
CA ASP A 1110 72.41 5.70 23.69
C ASP A 1110 71.12 5.56 22.87
N TYR A 1111 70.38 6.64 22.61
CA TYR A 1111 69.21 6.61 21.72
C TYR A 1111 69.64 6.58 20.24
N THR A 1112 69.13 5.61 19.48
CA THR A 1112 69.47 5.39 18.06
C THR A 1112 68.26 5.33 17.13
N GLY A 1113 67.06 5.64 17.64
CA GLY A 1113 65.79 5.31 17.00
C GLY A 1113 65.35 3.87 17.23
N GLY A 1114 64.10 3.56 16.89
CA GLY A 1114 63.53 2.23 17.07
C GLY A 1114 62.02 2.19 16.86
N LYS A 1115 61.41 1.07 17.25
CA LYS A 1115 59.95 0.88 17.25
C LYS A 1115 59.28 1.75 18.32
N VAL A 1116 57.98 1.98 18.13
CA VAL A 1116 57.11 2.69 19.08
C VAL A 1116 55.96 1.78 19.50
N GLY A 1117 55.35 2.08 20.65
CA GLY A 1117 54.23 1.30 21.17
C GLY A 1117 53.56 1.96 22.37
N LEU A 1118 52.69 1.19 23.02
CA LEU A 1118 51.96 1.57 24.22
C LEU A 1118 52.39 0.68 25.38
N ASP A 1119 52.39 1.23 26.59
CA ASP A 1119 52.79 0.57 27.85
C ASP A 1119 51.62 0.55 28.84
N VAL A 1120 51.41 -0.58 29.50
CA VAL A 1120 50.55 -0.70 30.69
C VAL A 1120 51.26 -1.54 31.72
N SER A 1121 51.38 -1.04 32.94
CA SER A 1121 51.99 -1.77 34.06
C SER A 1121 51.05 -1.94 35.25
N ASN A 1122 51.02 -3.15 35.81
CA ASN A 1122 50.31 -3.52 37.04
C ASN A 1122 48.82 -3.16 37.10
N GLY A 1123 48.15 -3.00 35.95
CA GLY A 1123 46.73 -2.64 35.89
C GLY A 1123 46.20 -2.65 34.46
N SER A 1124 45.19 -1.81 34.19
CA SER A 1124 44.68 -1.59 32.84
C SER A 1124 44.61 -0.10 32.50
N ALA A 1125 44.74 0.23 31.22
CA ALA A 1125 44.52 1.57 30.68
C ALA A 1125 43.94 1.48 29.26
N ALA A 1126 43.22 2.52 28.86
CA ALA A 1126 42.69 2.68 27.50
C ALA A 1126 43.46 3.78 26.76
N PHE A 1127 43.65 3.60 25.45
CA PHE A 1127 44.40 4.52 24.60
C PHE A 1127 43.60 4.93 23.37
N GLN A 1128 43.58 6.23 23.11
CA GLN A 1128 42.91 6.84 21.96
C GLN A 1128 43.81 7.90 21.32
N ASN A 1129 43.54 8.26 20.06
CA ASN A 1129 44.24 9.34 19.36
C ASN A 1129 45.77 9.15 19.35
N VAL A 1130 46.21 7.93 18.97
CA VAL A 1130 47.61 7.51 19.01
C VAL A 1130 48.29 7.86 17.69
N TYR A 1131 49.14 8.89 17.68
CA TYR A 1131 49.74 9.41 16.46
C TYR A 1131 51.26 9.54 16.56
N LEU A 1132 51.96 9.07 15.52
CA LEU A 1132 53.37 9.34 15.27
C LEU A 1132 53.50 10.36 14.13
N ARG A 1133 54.14 11.50 14.37
CA ARG A 1133 54.28 12.62 13.43
C ARG A 1133 55.72 12.99 13.15
#